data_AF-A0A821FCW8-F1
#
_entry.id   AF-A0A821FCW8-F1
#
_cell.length_a   1.000
_cell.length_b   1.000
_cell.length_c   1.000
_cell.angle_alpha   90.00
_cell.angle_beta   90.00
_cell.angle_gamma   90.00
#
_symmetry.space_group_name_H-M   'P 1'
#
loop_
_entity.id
_entity.type
_entity.pdbx_description
1 polymer ?
#
loop_
_entity_poly.entity_id
_entity_poly.type
_entity_poly.pdbx_seq_one_letter_code
_entity_poly.pdbx_strand_id
1 'polypeptide(L)'
;MPNKDTRFCTKWLYKLDGTKNPCSRWLKQGKTVSTFLCTVCNEEKSCKNGGWSDVYKHSQRPKHLQCLKDVIESGQLIVTKSSSSSSLQVNTSNERALTLDEKVTRAEAYWAMATAKLGLSYNSSQYIQELFSQMFSDSNIVKEFSMKPRKLSYILSHGTGHYFTKIMLHDLMKAPGYTLIFDETITVSVRKQLDLHFRYWCERKQEIVVRYYKSIFLGHATAEILFRNMIDTLRADGIDIKKILMLGRDNPNVNKTVEIMMDQEIRLEREKQSSSTIKSNIGLIHIGSCPLHLIHNSFKIGMDGTNWSIEEFLNNLGFWFSRSPSRREDYLKLAKNLSNDIGKFIRRFIIIRWLDVGPIIERVIEQWTNLKEYFIRFIPTNRKISLNNHRYIQIRRIFETKSTLIRLNFLVFLYHNIYEQILKWFQQTQPLIHVLYDECEQLIRRLFSCFINEDLIKSKTLNELMNISFHIQANQKCDSELEIGEATRLDQNNLSSEENQQFFSDIRNMYSLITKELIRTLPLNNDLLRHLKCLHPIMRHSETSHISIMNIARSFPQMIIPDDIDRITAEWYIYQNENIPNEWYEQTNKYHSIDYYWKNVFTLKTNTGTNKFIALPKLIKCILALSHGNADVERGFSENAFLLTDDRSLLSDASINGLRATRDGVKFFGNGKPHEVPITKALLDCVRDAHSRYCIDLEKRQQELLTNKNSIKEETKNDFLIEKQNDLYDEQILLHKNLTTIQKMIDEGTERLTKAISLKDFKEIETSLLLIEGGNKKLATTNTHIVCNTNQLNQIRKKQKK
;
A
#
# COMPACT_ATOMS: atom_id res chain seq x y z
N MET A 1 -6.90 51.64 -29.29
CA MET A 1 -6.53 50.22 -29.09
C MET A 1 -7.75 49.47 -28.63
N PRO A 2 -8.16 48.33 -29.24
CA PRO A 2 -9.28 47.57 -28.72
C PRO A 2 -8.90 46.96 -27.37
N ASN A 3 -9.68 47.25 -26.32
CA ASN A 3 -9.52 46.69 -24.99
C ASN A 3 -9.53 45.15 -25.09
N LYS A 4 -8.36 44.52 -24.97
CA LYS A 4 -8.26 43.07 -24.81
C LYS A 4 -8.80 42.74 -23.42
N ASP A 5 -10.00 42.19 -23.38
CA ASP A 5 -10.59 41.62 -22.16
C ASP A 5 -9.59 40.67 -21.48
N THR A 6 -9.26 40.98 -20.22
CA THR A 6 -8.33 40.15 -19.45
C THR A 6 -9.02 38.87 -18.97
N ARG A 7 -8.33 37.74 -19.16
CA ARG A 7 -8.81 36.40 -18.80
C ARG A 7 -8.19 35.92 -17.50
N PHE A 8 -8.93 35.10 -16.76
CA PHE A 8 -8.45 34.39 -15.59
C PHE A 8 -7.19 33.58 -15.95
N CYS A 9 -6.13 33.74 -15.16
CA CYS A 9 -4.87 33.04 -15.37
C CYS A 9 -4.59 32.12 -14.18
N THR A 10 -4.41 30.83 -14.43
CA THR A 10 -4.09 29.83 -13.39
C THR A 10 -2.82 30.16 -12.61
N LYS A 11 -1.88 30.92 -13.19
CA LYS A 11 -0.68 31.42 -12.49
C LYS A 11 -1.02 32.33 -11.29
N TRP A 12 -2.20 32.95 -11.25
CA TRP A 12 -2.65 33.79 -10.14
C TRP A 12 -2.90 33.00 -8.85
N LEU A 13 -3.13 31.69 -8.94
CA LEU A 13 -3.30 30.80 -7.78
C LEU A 13 -2.03 30.72 -6.92
N TYR A 14 -0.85 30.93 -7.53
CA TYR A 14 0.44 30.86 -6.85
C TYR A 14 0.94 32.23 -6.36
N LYS A 15 0.23 33.30 -6.68
CA LYS A 15 0.56 34.64 -6.19
C LYS A 15 0.04 34.84 -4.78
N LEU A 16 0.71 35.72 -4.04
CA LEU A 16 0.31 36.11 -2.69
C LEU A 16 -0.82 37.14 -2.73
N ASP A 17 -1.79 36.97 -1.86
CA ASP A 17 -2.88 37.90 -1.62
C ASP A 17 -2.48 39.05 -0.68
N GLY A 18 -3.41 39.95 -0.37
CA GLY A 18 -3.20 41.09 0.52
C GLY A 18 -2.81 40.72 1.96
N THR A 19 -2.93 39.45 2.35
CA THR A 19 -2.52 38.89 3.66
C THR A 19 -1.19 38.14 3.59
N LYS A 20 -0.49 38.20 2.45
CA LYS A 20 0.75 37.47 2.15
C LYS A 20 0.57 35.94 2.12
N ASN A 21 -0.63 35.44 1.80
CA ASN A 21 -0.92 34.02 1.63
C ASN A 21 -1.20 33.66 0.17
N PRO A 22 -0.94 32.43 -0.30
CA PRO A 22 -1.27 32.03 -1.68
C PRO A 22 -2.77 32.15 -1.98
N CYS A 23 -3.11 32.77 -3.12
CA CYS A 23 -4.50 32.92 -3.58
C CYS A 23 -5.20 31.59 -3.83
N SER A 24 -4.47 30.49 -4.05
CA SER A 24 -5.04 29.13 -4.19
C SER A 24 -5.95 28.71 -3.02
N ARG A 25 -5.81 29.35 -1.85
CA ARG A 25 -6.65 29.12 -0.66
C ARG A 25 -8.11 29.51 -0.85
N TRP A 26 -8.40 30.45 -1.76
CA TRP A 26 -9.75 31.01 -1.91
C TRP A 26 -10.15 31.33 -3.35
N LEU A 27 -9.20 31.39 -4.29
CA LEU A 27 -9.42 31.81 -5.67
C LEU A 27 -9.65 30.60 -6.58
N LYS A 28 -10.74 30.61 -7.35
CA LYS A 28 -11.01 29.68 -8.45
C LYS A 28 -11.41 30.43 -9.71
N GLN A 29 -11.32 29.75 -10.86
CA GLN A 29 -11.93 30.28 -12.09
C GLN A 29 -13.45 30.35 -11.93
N GLY A 30 -14.06 31.44 -12.39
CA GLY A 30 -15.51 31.61 -12.43
C GLY A 30 -16.15 30.84 -13.59
N LYS A 31 -17.44 31.08 -13.81
CA LYS A 31 -18.23 30.47 -14.90
C LYS A 31 -17.75 30.91 -16.27
N THR A 32 -17.15 32.10 -16.37
CA THR A 32 -16.59 32.63 -17.61
C THR A 32 -15.09 32.81 -17.51
N VAL A 33 -14.41 32.83 -18.66
CA VAL A 33 -12.94 33.03 -18.72
C VAL A 33 -12.49 34.39 -18.22
N SER A 34 -13.39 35.35 -17.98
CA SER A 34 -13.10 36.71 -17.48
C SER A 34 -13.65 36.94 -16.06
N THR A 35 -14.01 35.88 -15.35
CA THR A 35 -14.49 35.93 -13.96
C THR A 35 -13.68 34.99 -13.06
N PHE A 36 -13.67 35.29 -11.76
CA PHE A 36 -13.12 34.46 -10.72
C PHE A 36 -14.12 34.27 -9.58
N LEU A 37 -14.09 33.10 -8.95
CA LEU A 37 -14.89 32.76 -7.79
C LEU A 37 -14.01 32.85 -6.53
N CYS A 38 -14.46 33.63 -5.55
CA CYS A 38 -13.90 33.58 -4.20
C CYS A 38 -14.67 32.56 -3.37
N THR A 39 -14.04 31.45 -2.99
CA THR A 39 -14.67 30.38 -2.19
C THR A 39 -14.89 30.76 -0.74
N VAL A 40 -14.24 31.83 -0.26
CA VAL A 40 -14.36 32.33 1.12
C VAL A 40 -15.49 33.35 1.24
N CYS A 41 -15.63 34.25 0.26
CA CYS A 41 -16.74 35.20 0.19
C CYS A 41 -18.02 34.60 -0.42
N ASN A 42 -17.90 33.43 -1.07
CA ASN A 42 -18.90 32.83 -1.95
C ASN A 42 -19.44 33.83 -3.00
N GLU A 43 -18.55 34.59 -3.61
CA GLU A 43 -18.88 35.62 -4.60
C GLU A 43 -18.08 35.42 -5.89
N GLU A 44 -18.77 35.52 -7.01
CA GLU A 44 -18.15 35.58 -8.33
C GLU A 44 -17.93 37.05 -8.73
N LYS A 45 -16.72 37.36 -9.21
CA LYS A 45 -16.32 38.72 -9.60
C LYS A 45 -15.66 38.72 -10.97
N SER A 46 -15.81 39.83 -11.68
CA SER A 46 -15.15 40.05 -12.97
C SER A 46 -13.68 40.43 -12.76
N CYS A 47 -12.79 39.83 -13.54
CA CYS A 47 -11.41 40.28 -13.74
C CYS A 47 -11.20 40.84 -15.15
N LYS A 48 -12.28 41.17 -15.87
CA LYS A 48 -12.25 41.59 -17.29
C LYS A 48 -11.43 42.87 -17.53
N ASN A 49 -11.45 43.80 -16.58
CA ASN A 49 -10.90 45.15 -16.75
C ASN A 49 -9.52 45.33 -16.11
N GLY A 50 -9.25 44.69 -14.97
CA GLY A 50 -8.00 44.84 -14.21
C GLY A 50 -7.19 43.56 -14.00
N GLY A 51 -7.66 42.42 -14.52
CA GLY A 51 -6.97 41.12 -14.42
C GLY A 51 -6.58 40.77 -12.98
N TRP A 52 -5.28 40.58 -12.73
CA TRP A 52 -4.74 40.30 -11.39
C TRP A 52 -5.01 41.40 -10.38
N SER A 53 -5.06 42.67 -10.81
CA SER A 53 -5.34 43.80 -9.92
C SER A 53 -6.71 43.68 -9.26
N ASP A 54 -7.71 43.19 -9.99
CA ASP A 54 -9.07 42.98 -9.47
C ASP A 54 -9.11 41.85 -8.43
N VAL A 55 -8.35 40.78 -8.66
CA VAL A 55 -8.18 39.65 -7.73
C VAL A 55 -7.48 40.11 -6.45
N TYR A 56 -6.37 40.83 -6.58
CA TYR A 56 -5.61 41.33 -5.44
C TYR A 56 -6.42 42.33 -4.61
N LYS A 57 -7.12 43.28 -5.25
CA LYS A 57 -8.03 44.21 -4.57
C LYS A 57 -9.19 43.50 -3.86
N HIS A 58 -9.72 42.42 -4.44
CA HIS A 58 -10.75 41.61 -3.77
C HIS A 58 -10.23 41.05 -2.44
N SER A 59 -8.99 40.54 -2.42
CA SER A 59 -8.39 39.95 -1.22
C SER A 59 -8.19 40.92 -0.05
N GLN A 60 -8.14 42.22 -0.35
CA GLN A 60 -8.00 43.28 0.65
C GLN A 60 -9.34 43.81 1.18
N ARG A 61 -10.47 43.32 0.65
CA ARG A 61 -11.79 43.81 1.08
C ARG A 61 -12.08 43.38 2.52
N PRO A 62 -12.68 44.26 3.36
CA PRO A 62 -13.04 43.92 4.73
C PRO A 62 -13.89 42.65 4.85
N LYS A 63 -14.88 42.47 3.95
CA LYS A 63 -15.70 41.25 3.88
C LYS A 63 -14.87 40.00 3.62
N HIS A 64 -13.88 40.08 2.73
CA HIS A 64 -12.98 38.96 2.44
C HIS A 64 -12.10 38.62 3.65
N LEU A 65 -11.48 39.63 4.26
CA LEU A 65 -10.64 39.47 5.44
C LEU A 65 -11.42 38.90 6.64
N GLN A 66 -12.68 39.32 6.82
CA GLN A 66 -13.55 38.77 7.86
C GLN A 66 -13.90 37.31 7.58
N CYS A 67 -14.40 36.98 6.39
CA CYS A 67 -14.72 35.59 6.04
C CYS A 67 -13.48 34.68 6.08
N LEU A 68 -12.28 35.21 5.77
CA LEU A 68 -11.02 34.48 5.87
C LEU A 68 -10.64 34.20 7.34
N LYS A 69 -10.88 35.15 8.24
CA LYS A 69 -10.73 34.96 9.70
C LYS A 69 -11.77 33.97 10.26
N ASP A 70 -13.03 34.07 9.84
CA ASP A 70 -14.09 33.15 10.27
C ASP A 70 -13.79 31.70 9.88
N VAL A 71 -13.17 31.47 8.70
CA VAL A 71 -12.68 30.15 8.28
C VAL A 71 -11.54 29.63 9.18
N ILE A 72 -10.67 30.51 9.68
CA ILE A 72 -9.57 30.16 10.58
C ILE A 72 -10.09 29.87 12.01
N GLU A 73 -11.08 30.65 12.47
CA GLU A 73 -11.72 30.48 13.78
C GLU A 73 -12.71 29.30 13.84
N SER A 74 -13.23 28.85 12.69
CA SER A 74 -14.10 27.66 12.57
C SER A 74 -13.45 26.32 12.97
N GLY A 75 -12.15 26.33 13.34
CA GLY A 75 -11.47 25.22 14.00
C GLY A 75 -11.85 25.00 15.48
N GLN A 76 -12.75 25.81 16.05
CA GLN A 76 -13.24 25.64 17.42
C GLN A 76 -14.19 24.44 17.57
N LEU A 77 -14.00 23.68 18.65
CA LEU A 77 -14.81 22.53 19.06
C LEU A 77 -16.22 23.00 19.45
N ILE A 78 -17.26 22.33 18.95
CA ILE A 78 -18.62 22.49 19.49
C ILE A 78 -18.77 21.44 20.60
N VAL A 79 -18.47 21.83 21.84
CA VAL A 79 -18.75 21.01 23.02
C VAL A 79 -20.22 21.17 23.39
N THR A 80 -20.97 20.07 23.50
CA THR A 80 -22.28 20.09 24.17
C THR A 80 -22.13 19.46 25.55
N LYS A 81 -22.57 20.17 26.60
CA LYS A 81 -22.62 19.65 27.98
C LYS A 81 -23.27 18.26 27.99
N SER A 82 -22.46 17.24 28.23
CA SER A 82 -22.90 15.99 28.84
C SER A 82 -22.66 16.13 30.34
N SER A 83 -23.72 16.12 31.12
CA SER A 83 -23.70 16.18 32.57
C SER A 83 -23.04 14.92 33.16
N SER A 84 -21.76 15.01 33.53
CA SER A 84 -21.13 14.23 34.61
C SER A 84 -19.75 14.81 34.97
N SER A 85 -19.73 15.49 36.13
CA SER A 85 -18.66 15.72 37.12
C SER A 85 -17.18 16.01 36.74
N SER A 86 -16.74 17.15 37.31
CA SER A 86 -15.42 17.55 37.84
C SER A 86 -14.26 17.99 36.94
N SER A 87 -14.08 19.33 36.98
CA SER A 87 -12.84 20.14 37.01
C SER A 87 -11.88 20.11 35.83
N LEU A 88 -12.04 21.11 34.94
CA LEU A 88 -11.05 22.15 34.64
C LEU A 88 -11.75 23.21 33.79
N GLN A 89 -12.02 24.39 34.36
CA GLN A 89 -12.62 25.52 33.65
C GLN A 89 -11.59 26.12 32.69
N VAL A 90 -11.70 25.80 31.41
CA VAL A 90 -11.12 26.62 30.34
C VAL A 90 -12.20 27.59 29.88
N ASN A 91 -11.98 28.88 30.15
CA ASN A 91 -12.80 29.97 29.64
C ASN A 91 -12.64 30.05 28.11
N THR A 92 -13.62 29.53 27.36
CA THR A 92 -13.84 29.90 25.96
C THR A 92 -15.20 30.58 25.83
N SER A 93 -15.16 31.90 25.73
CA SER A 93 -16.29 32.77 25.43
C SER A 93 -16.67 32.64 23.94
N ASN A 94 -17.71 31.83 23.65
CA ASN A 94 -18.72 31.98 22.57
C ASN A 94 -19.30 30.60 22.18
N GLU A 95 -20.14 30.00 23.03
CA GLU A 95 -20.90 28.78 22.69
C GLU A 95 -22.22 29.14 21.99
N ARG A 96 -22.32 28.89 20.68
CA ARG A 96 -23.59 28.98 19.93
C ARG A 96 -24.38 27.67 20.11
N ALA A 97 -25.65 27.79 20.54
CA ALA A 97 -26.56 26.65 20.58
C ALA A 97 -26.83 26.12 19.15
N LEU A 98 -26.70 24.81 18.95
CA LEU A 98 -27.00 24.15 17.67
C LEU A 98 -28.49 24.27 17.32
N THR A 99 -28.78 24.57 16.07
CA THR A 99 -30.16 24.50 15.55
C THR A 99 -30.67 23.05 15.54
N LEU A 100 -31.99 22.84 15.41
CA LEU A 100 -32.56 21.49 15.30
C LEU A 100 -31.95 20.73 14.10
N ASP A 101 -31.91 21.39 12.95
CA ASP A 101 -31.28 20.88 11.73
C ASP A 101 -29.79 20.52 11.92
N GLU A 102 -29.03 21.29 12.71
CA GLU A 102 -27.63 20.93 13.05
C GLU A 102 -27.55 19.72 13.97
N LYS A 103 -28.49 19.58 14.91
CA LYS A 103 -28.59 18.40 15.78
C LYS A 103 -28.97 17.15 14.99
N VAL A 104 -29.84 17.26 14.00
CA VAL A 104 -30.21 16.18 13.07
C VAL A 104 -29.02 15.79 12.22
N THR A 105 -28.36 16.75 11.56
CA THR A 105 -27.13 16.51 10.78
C THR A 105 -26.06 15.81 11.62
N ARG A 106 -25.92 16.21 12.89
CA ARG A 106 -24.99 15.59 13.83
C ARG A 106 -25.34 14.13 14.12
N ALA A 107 -26.61 13.83 14.38
CA ALA A 107 -27.07 12.45 14.59
C ALA A 107 -26.80 11.59 13.34
N GLU A 108 -27.04 12.14 12.16
CA GLU A 108 -26.77 11.50 10.86
C GLU A 108 -25.27 11.19 10.67
N ALA A 109 -24.40 12.14 11.04
CA ALA A 109 -22.95 11.95 11.03
C ALA A 109 -22.51 10.83 11.99
N TYR A 110 -23.06 10.78 13.20
CA TYR A 110 -22.77 9.71 14.16
C TYR A 110 -23.20 8.35 13.64
N TRP A 111 -24.39 8.24 13.04
CA TRP A 111 -24.85 6.98 12.45
C TRP A 111 -23.96 6.53 11.29
N ALA A 112 -23.54 7.45 10.42
CA ALA A 112 -22.60 7.14 9.34
C ALA A 112 -21.27 6.62 9.90
N MET A 113 -20.69 7.31 10.88
CA MET A 113 -19.46 6.88 11.55
C MET A 113 -19.60 5.52 12.24
N ALA A 114 -20.73 5.27 12.91
CA ALA A 114 -21.03 3.98 13.53
C ALA A 114 -21.14 2.86 12.49
N THR A 115 -21.82 3.12 11.38
CA THR A 115 -21.93 2.18 10.25
C THR A 115 -20.54 1.78 9.73
N ALA A 116 -19.66 2.77 9.50
CA ALA A 116 -18.30 2.52 9.04
C ALA A 116 -17.45 1.77 10.07
N LYS A 117 -17.53 2.15 11.35
CA LYS A 117 -16.75 1.54 12.42
C LYS A 117 -17.16 0.10 12.72
N LEU A 118 -18.46 -0.17 12.75
CA LEU A 118 -19.02 -1.47 13.12
C LEU A 118 -19.16 -2.41 11.92
N GLY A 119 -18.94 -1.93 10.69
CA GLY A 119 -19.14 -2.77 9.51
C GLY A 119 -20.61 -3.11 9.28
N LEU A 120 -21.54 -2.18 9.54
CA LEU A 120 -22.99 -2.40 9.30
C LEU A 120 -23.36 -2.23 7.83
N SER A 121 -24.13 -3.17 7.27
CA SER A 121 -24.62 -3.07 5.89
C SER A 121 -25.37 -1.75 5.69
N TYR A 122 -25.30 -1.15 4.50
CA TYR A 122 -26.08 0.07 4.23
C TYR A 122 -27.58 -0.17 4.35
N ASN A 123 -28.03 -1.40 4.08
CA ASN A 123 -29.41 -1.84 4.26
C ASN A 123 -29.87 -1.80 5.72
N SER A 124 -28.95 -1.77 6.69
CA SER A 124 -29.28 -1.56 8.11
C SER A 124 -29.94 -0.20 8.37
N SER A 125 -29.88 0.72 7.40
CA SER A 125 -30.52 2.03 7.49
C SER A 125 -31.87 2.12 6.77
N GLN A 126 -32.41 1.01 6.24
CA GLN A 126 -33.65 1.02 5.48
C GLN A 126 -34.88 1.49 6.30
N TYR A 127 -34.98 1.07 7.56
CA TYR A 127 -36.11 1.36 8.45
C TYR A 127 -35.68 2.05 9.76
N ILE A 128 -34.49 2.65 9.76
CA ILE A 128 -33.87 3.14 10.98
C ILE A 128 -34.58 4.37 11.55
N GLN A 129 -35.19 5.19 10.68
CA GLN A 129 -35.94 6.37 11.09
C GLN A 129 -37.20 5.97 11.84
N GLU A 130 -37.96 5.02 11.29
CA GLU A 130 -39.18 4.48 11.87
C GLU A 130 -38.87 3.78 13.19
N LEU A 131 -37.80 2.96 13.22
CA LEU A 131 -37.36 2.28 14.43
C LEU A 131 -36.97 3.28 15.53
N PHE A 132 -36.13 4.28 15.23
CA PHE A 132 -35.75 5.30 16.21
C PHE A 132 -36.96 6.08 16.70
N SER A 133 -37.93 6.38 15.82
CA SER A 133 -39.16 7.10 16.20
C SER A 133 -40.00 6.34 17.22
N GLN A 134 -39.99 5.00 17.15
CA GLN A 134 -40.63 4.16 18.17
C GLN A 134 -39.80 4.05 19.45
N MET A 135 -38.47 4.00 19.35
CA MET A 135 -37.58 3.91 20.51
C MET A 135 -37.49 5.21 21.31
N PHE A 136 -37.63 6.36 20.65
CA PHE A 136 -37.39 7.71 21.20
C PHE A 136 -38.49 8.69 20.74
N SER A 137 -39.74 8.39 21.04
CA SER A 137 -40.92 9.11 20.56
C SER A 137 -40.98 10.59 20.97
N ASP A 138 -40.30 10.96 22.05
CA ASP A 138 -40.20 12.30 22.59
C ASP A 138 -39.14 13.18 21.88
N SER A 139 -38.25 12.59 21.08
CA SER A 139 -37.13 13.29 20.47
C SER A 139 -37.49 14.01 19.16
N ASN A 140 -37.41 15.34 19.16
CA ASN A 140 -37.57 16.14 17.94
C ASN A 140 -36.46 15.90 16.90
N ILE A 141 -35.28 15.44 17.33
CA ILE A 141 -34.19 15.08 16.41
C ILE A 141 -34.57 13.84 15.60
N VAL A 142 -35.17 12.86 16.26
CA VAL A 142 -35.53 11.58 15.63
C VAL A 142 -36.68 11.75 14.64
N LYS A 143 -37.63 12.64 14.93
CA LYS A 143 -38.73 12.98 14.01
C LYS A 143 -38.22 13.47 12.65
N GLU A 144 -37.11 14.22 12.63
CA GLU A 144 -36.49 14.75 11.42
C GLU A 144 -35.32 13.93 10.89
N PHE A 145 -34.84 12.93 11.64
CA PHE A 145 -33.73 12.07 11.25
C PHE A 145 -34.09 11.28 10.00
N SER A 146 -33.30 11.38 8.93
CA SER A 146 -33.54 10.61 7.72
C SER A 146 -32.25 10.02 7.20
N MET A 147 -32.19 8.70 7.08
CA MET A 147 -30.95 8.01 6.72
C MET A 147 -31.21 6.73 5.91
N LYS A 148 -31.82 6.85 4.72
CA LYS A 148 -31.96 5.70 3.82
C LYS A 148 -30.59 5.22 3.30
N PRO A 149 -30.46 3.98 2.78
CA PRO A 149 -29.18 3.42 2.32
C PRO A 149 -28.41 4.31 1.33
N ARG A 150 -29.12 4.96 0.40
CA ARG A 150 -28.51 5.91 -0.56
C ARG A 150 -27.94 7.15 0.14
N LYS A 151 -28.65 7.69 1.13
CA LYS A 151 -28.22 8.84 1.92
C LYS A 151 -27.00 8.51 2.77
N LEU A 152 -27.04 7.37 3.45
CA LEU A 152 -25.88 6.84 4.15
C LEU A 152 -24.66 6.72 3.22
N SER A 153 -24.85 6.15 2.02
CA SER A 153 -23.77 5.98 1.05
C SER A 153 -23.09 7.30 0.66
N TYR A 154 -23.87 8.34 0.31
CA TYR A 154 -23.26 9.63 -0.06
C TYR A 154 -22.72 10.39 1.15
N ILE A 155 -23.32 10.26 2.34
CA ILE A 155 -22.76 10.87 3.56
C ILE A 155 -21.41 10.25 3.89
N LEU A 156 -21.27 8.93 3.78
CA LEU A 156 -19.99 8.25 4.01
C LEU A 156 -18.92 8.65 3.00
N SER A 157 -19.25 8.68 1.70
CA SER A 157 -18.30 8.96 0.62
C SER A 157 -17.97 10.45 0.46
N HIS A 158 -18.98 11.32 0.48
CA HIS A 158 -18.87 12.74 0.13
C HIS A 158 -19.08 13.68 1.32
N GLY A 159 -19.41 13.14 2.50
CA GLY A 159 -19.54 13.87 3.77
C GLY A 159 -18.40 13.53 4.73
N THR A 160 -18.59 12.52 5.58
CA THR A 160 -17.64 12.13 6.63
C THR A 160 -16.29 11.71 6.05
N GLY A 161 -16.28 10.83 5.04
CA GLY A 161 -15.05 10.37 4.40
C GLY A 161 -14.27 11.53 3.77
N HIS A 162 -14.96 12.36 2.98
CA HIS A 162 -14.38 13.57 2.40
C HIS A 162 -13.77 14.50 3.47
N TYR A 163 -14.50 14.75 4.57
CA TYR A 163 -14.02 15.58 5.67
C TYR A 163 -12.74 15.03 6.32
N PHE A 164 -12.72 13.73 6.65
CA PHE A 164 -11.57 13.13 7.31
C PHE A 164 -10.34 13.06 6.40
N THR A 165 -10.52 12.78 5.11
CA THR A 165 -9.44 12.88 4.12
C THR A 165 -8.91 14.31 4.04
N LYS A 166 -9.80 15.33 3.97
CA LYS A 166 -9.41 16.74 3.91
C LYS A 166 -8.59 17.17 5.13
N ILE A 167 -8.99 16.76 6.34
CA ILE A 167 -8.21 17.09 7.55
C ILE A 167 -6.88 16.36 7.59
N MET A 168 -6.86 15.08 7.19
CA MET A 168 -5.61 14.32 7.10
C MET A 168 -4.62 15.01 6.16
N LEU A 169 -5.06 15.45 4.97
CA LEU A 169 -4.22 16.19 4.02
C LEU A 169 -3.73 17.52 4.59
N HIS A 170 -4.59 18.25 5.31
CA HIS A 170 -4.18 19.50 5.97
C HIS A 170 -3.12 19.29 7.06
N ASP A 171 -3.25 18.23 7.86
CA ASP A 171 -2.25 17.89 8.87
C ASP A 171 -0.94 17.39 8.21
N LEU A 172 -1.03 16.65 7.09
CA LEU A 172 0.11 16.21 6.29
C LEU A 172 0.91 17.40 5.70
N MET A 173 0.23 18.43 5.19
CA MET A 173 0.88 19.62 4.63
C MET A 173 1.79 20.36 5.63
N LYS A 174 1.45 20.29 6.91
CA LYS A 174 2.23 20.90 8.01
C LYS A 174 3.46 20.09 8.39
N ALA A 175 3.49 18.80 8.07
CA ALA A 175 4.64 17.97 8.37
C ALA A 175 5.89 18.45 7.59
N PRO A 176 7.08 18.39 8.19
CA PRO A 176 8.31 18.75 7.50
C PRO A 176 8.62 17.78 6.36
N GLY A 177 8.38 16.48 6.57
CA GLY A 177 8.44 15.43 5.56
C GLY A 177 7.61 14.21 5.98
N TYR A 178 7.37 13.30 5.05
CA TYR A 178 6.50 12.13 5.26
C TYR A 178 6.90 10.93 4.42
N THR A 179 6.50 9.74 4.87
CA THR A 179 6.67 8.49 4.13
C THR A 179 5.34 8.07 3.50
N LEU A 180 5.36 7.74 2.21
CA LEU A 180 4.22 7.13 1.53
C LEU A 180 4.37 5.62 1.60
N ILE A 181 3.47 4.95 2.29
CA ILE A 181 3.44 3.49 2.42
C ILE A 181 2.40 2.95 1.45
N PHE A 182 2.77 1.95 0.67
CA PHE A 182 1.86 1.29 -0.24
C PHE A 182 2.02 -0.23 -0.22
N ASP A 183 0.92 -0.90 -0.54
CA ASP A 183 0.88 -2.34 -0.75
C ASP A 183 -0.32 -2.70 -1.64
N GLU A 184 -0.24 -3.86 -2.29
CA GLU A 184 -1.29 -4.39 -3.16
C GLU A 184 -1.96 -5.63 -2.55
N THR A 185 -3.28 -5.72 -2.68
CA THR A 185 -4.03 -6.94 -2.39
C THR A 185 -5.02 -7.25 -3.49
N ILE A 186 -5.51 -8.48 -3.52
CA ILE A 186 -6.65 -8.88 -4.35
C ILE A 186 -7.92 -8.85 -3.48
N THR A 187 -8.97 -8.18 -3.94
CA THR A 187 -10.25 -8.10 -3.25
C THR A 187 -11.12 -9.34 -3.51
N VAL A 188 -12.18 -9.52 -2.72
CA VAL A 188 -13.21 -10.56 -2.96
C VAL A 188 -13.86 -10.46 -4.34
N SER A 189 -13.91 -9.24 -4.91
CA SER A 189 -14.40 -8.97 -6.26
C SER A 189 -13.36 -9.21 -7.36
N VAL A 190 -12.23 -9.86 -7.04
CA VAL A 190 -11.12 -10.16 -7.97
C VAL A 190 -10.58 -8.89 -8.66
N ARG A 191 -10.55 -7.77 -7.94
CA ARG A 191 -9.88 -6.54 -8.38
C ARG A 191 -8.58 -6.38 -7.62
N LYS A 192 -7.53 -5.88 -8.28
CA LYS A 192 -6.33 -5.44 -7.56
C LYS A 192 -6.66 -4.14 -6.83
N GLN A 193 -6.29 -4.05 -5.57
CA GLN A 193 -6.46 -2.87 -4.75
C GLN A 193 -5.09 -2.43 -4.24
N LEU A 194 -4.68 -1.23 -4.61
CA LEU A 194 -3.48 -0.55 -4.12
C LEU A 194 -3.91 0.38 -2.98
N ASP A 195 -3.47 0.10 -1.76
CA ASP A 195 -3.72 0.96 -0.61
C ASP A 195 -2.55 1.89 -0.36
N LEU A 196 -2.87 3.18 -0.19
CA LEU A 196 -1.90 4.23 0.12
C LEU A 196 -2.14 4.77 1.53
N HIS A 197 -1.07 4.85 2.31
CA HIS A 197 -1.06 5.43 3.65
C HIS A 197 0.08 6.44 3.78
N PHE A 198 -0.10 7.45 4.62
CA PHE A 198 0.97 8.38 4.99
C PHE A 198 1.41 8.18 6.43
N ARG A 199 2.72 8.09 6.63
CA ARG A 199 3.36 8.17 7.95
C ARG A 199 4.04 9.52 8.11
N TYR A 200 3.66 10.27 9.14
CA TYR A 200 4.16 11.62 9.37
C TYR A 200 4.01 12.08 10.82
N TRP A 201 4.74 13.12 11.21
CA TRP A 201 4.55 13.80 12.49
C TRP A 201 3.29 14.66 12.46
N CYS A 202 2.31 14.33 13.29
CA CYS A 202 1.08 15.10 13.39
C CYS A 202 1.18 16.17 14.47
N GLU A 203 1.24 17.45 14.07
CA GLU A 203 1.29 18.57 15.04
C GLU A 203 0.07 18.63 15.98
N ARG A 204 -1.07 18.04 15.58
CA ARG A 204 -2.26 17.98 16.44
C ARG A 204 -2.10 17.00 17.60
N LYS A 205 -1.54 15.82 17.33
CA LYS A 205 -1.34 14.75 18.33
C LYS A 205 0.02 14.85 19.02
N GLN A 206 0.96 15.56 18.39
CA GLN A 206 2.37 15.63 18.77
C GLN A 206 3.03 14.24 18.82
N GLU A 207 2.73 13.40 17.84
CA GLU A 207 3.25 12.03 17.72
C GLU A 207 3.33 11.62 16.24
N ILE A 208 3.99 10.49 15.95
CA ILE A 208 3.96 9.87 14.63
C ILE A 208 2.65 9.15 14.43
N VAL A 209 2.00 9.43 13.30
CA VAL A 209 0.72 8.82 12.94
C VAL A 209 0.85 8.19 11.58
N VAL A 210 0.18 7.05 11.40
CA VAL A 210 -0.05 6.44 10.08
C VAL A 210 -1.52 6.55 9.77
N ARG A 211 -1.83 7.25 8.67
CA ARG A 211 -3.20 7.56 8.27
C ARG A 211 -3.50 6.97 6.91
N TYR A 212 -4.68 6.37 6.79
CA TYR A 212 -5.21 5.94 5.51
C TYR A 212 -5.40 7.16 4.59
N TYR A 213 -4.90 7.06 3.36
CA TYR A 213 -5.12 8.08 2.34
C TYR A 213 -6.17 7.64 1.34
N LYS A 214 -5.90 6.56 0.60
CA LYS A 214 -6.73 6.18 -0.56
C LYS A 214 -6.48 4.74 -0.99
N SER A 215 -7.54 4.09 -1.45
CA SER A 215 -7.51 2.80 -2.15
C SER A 215 -7.76 3.06 -3.63
N ILE A 216 -6.84 2.60 -4.46
CA ILE A 216 -6.91 2.67 -5.92
C ILE A 216 -7.20 1.26 -6.45
N PHE A 217 -8.25 1.12 -7.27
CA PHE A 217 -8.66 -0.18 -7.79
C PHE A 217 -8.21 -0.34 -9.24
N LEU A 218 -7.48 -1.42 -9.49
CA LEU A 218 -6.76 -1.68 -10.73
C LEU A 218 -7.18 -3.04 -11.32
N GLY A 219 -7.02 -3.18 -12.64
CA GLY A 219 -7.05 -4.48 -13.31
C GLY A 219 -5.64 -5.09 -13.33
N HIS A 220 -4.76 -4.50 -14.14
CA HIS A 220 -3.34 -4.82 -14.15
C HIS A 220 -2.56 -3.95 -13.17
N ALA A 221 -1.45 -4.48 -12.65
CA ALA A 221 -0.52 -3.72 -11.82
C ALA A 221 0.92 -4.03 -12.22
N THR A 222 1.33 -3.46 -13.34
CA THR A 222 2.74 -3.30 -13.67
C THR A 222 3.29 -2.11 -12.89
N ALA A 223 4.62 -2.02 -12.75
CA ALA A 223 5.25 -0.91 -12.03
C ALA A 223 4.85 0.45 -12.60
N GLU A 224 4.74 0.55 -13.93
CA GLU A 224 4.33 1.78 -14.60
C GLU A 224 2.88 2.17 -14.30
N ILE A 225 1.96 1.20 -14.29
CA ILE A 225 0.55 1.46 -13.96
C ILE A 225 0.44 1.94 -12.51
N LEU A 226 1.12 1.27 -11.57
CA LEU A 226 1.13 1.66 -10.16
C LEU A 226 1.69 3.07 -9.98
N PHE A 227 2.86 3.33 -10.54
CA PHE A 227 3.53 4.63 -10.47
C PHE A 227 2.65 5.78 -11.00
N ARG A 228 2.09 5.63 -12.23
CA ARG A 228 1.24 6.67 -12.82
C ARG A 228 0.00 6.95 -11.96
N ASN A 229 -0.71 5.90 -11.54
CA ASN A 229 -1.89 6.06 -10.68
C ASN A 229 -1.55 6.72 -9.34
N MET A 230 -0.41 6.37 -8.73
CA MET A 230 0.06 7.03 -7.51
C MET A 230 0.32 8.52 -7.76
N ILE A 231 1.16 8.86 -8.74
CA ILE A 231 1.53 10.26 -9.03
C ILE A 231 0.31 11.11 -9.40
N ASP A 232 -0.56 10.63 -10.28
CA ASP A 232 -1.75 11.36 -10.70
C ASP A 232 -2.68 11.62 -9.51
N THR A 233 -2.84 10.62 -8.64
CA THR A 233 -3.62 10.74 -7.41
C THR A 233 -3.01 11.75 -6.44
N LEU A 234 -1.68 11.70 -6.22
CA LEU A 234 -0.98 12.63 -5.34
C LEU A 234 -1.09 14.08 -5.85
N ARG A 235 -0.91 14.28 -7.17
CA ARG A 235 -1.02 15.60 -7.82
C ARG A 235 -2.44 16.14 -7.78
N ALA A 236 -3.44 15.30 -8.03
CA ALA A 236 -4.85 15.70 -8.01
C ALA A 236 -5.29 16.24 -6.65
N ASP A 237 -4.79 15.65 -5.56
CA ASP A 237 -5.08 16.07 -4.19
C ASP A 237 -4.06 17.11 -3.66
N GLY A 238 -3.15 17.62 -4.51
CA GLY A 238 -2.24 18.72 -4.19
C GLY A 238 -1.11 18.37 -3.22
N ILE A 239 -0.73 17.10 -3.14
CA ILE A 239 0.32 16.61 -2.24
C ILE A 239 1.70 16.97 -2.80
N ASP A 240 2.54 17.57 -1.96
CA ASP A 240 3.90 17.93 -2.35
C ASP A 240 4.81 16.69 -2.36
N ILE A 241 5.04 16.11 -3.53
CA ILE A 241 5.88 14.92 -3.65
C ILE A 241 7.34 15.16 -3.21
N LYS A 242 7.82 16.41 -3.18
CA LYS A 242 9.18 16.73 -2.73
C LYS A 242 9.36 16.54 -1.22
N LYS A 243 8.27 16.54 -0.45
CA LYS A 243 8.27 16.23 0.98
C LYS A 243 8.25 14.72 1.28
N ILE A 244 8.11 13.87 0.26
CA ILE A 244 8.22 12.43 0.43
C ILE A 244 9.69 12.10 0.75
N LEU A 245 9.90 11.53 1.94
CA LEU A 245 11.19 11.10 2.45
C LEU A 245 11.55 9.71 1.95
N MET A 246 10.56 8.81 1.91
CA MET A 246 10.75 7.38 1.66
C MET A 246 9.45 6.79 1.09
N LEU A 247 9.57 5.68 0.36
CA LEU A 247 8.45 4.77 0.11
C LEU A 247 8.51 3.55 1.03
N GLY A 248 7.43 3.29 1.78
CA GLY A 248 7.24 2.04 2.53
C GLY A 248 6.67 0.97 1.63
N ARG A 249 7.46 -0.06 1.32
CA ARG A 249 7.11 -1.15 0.39
C ARG A 249 7.71 -2.49 0.82
N ASP A 250 7.15 -3.59 0.34
CA ASP A 250 7.70 -4.95 0.45
C ASP A 250 8.77 -5.21 -0.65
N ASN A 251 9.20 -6.45 -0.85
CA ASN A 251 10.37 -6.77 -1.71
C ASN A 251 10.14 -7.20 -3.20
N PRO A 252 8.92 -7.36 -3.74
CA PRO A 252 8.71 -7.69 -5.16
C PRO A 252 9.42 -6.72 -6.11
N ASN A 253 9.86 -7.25 -7.25
CA ASN A 253 10.56 -6.47 -8.28
C ASN A 253 9.72 -5.29 -8.80
N VAL A 254 8.41 -5.49 -8.94
CA VAL A 254 7.47 -4.43 -9.35
C VAL A 254 7.56 -3.22 -8.40
N ASN A 255 7.57 -3.45 -7.09
CA ASN A 255 7.59 -2.40 -6.08
C ASN A 255 8.96 -1.70 -5.99
N LYS A 256 10.05 -2.42 -6.25
CA LYS A 256 11.38 -1.82 -6.44
C LYS A 256 11.42 -0.90 -7.66
N THR A 257 10.82 -1.31 -8.77
CA THR A 257 10.75 -0.46 -9.97
C THR A 257 9.89 0.79 -9.71
N VAL A 258 8.78 0.67 -8.97
CA VAL A 258 7.98 1.84 -8.54
C VAL A 258 8.82 2.81 -7.69
N GLU A 259 9.62 2.30 -6.75
CA GLU A 259 10.53 3.12 -5.93
C GLU A 259 11.53 3.90 -6.81
N ILE A 260 12.14 3.25 -7.80
CA ILE A 260 13.07 3.89 -8.74
C ILE A 260 12.37 4.99 -9.56
N MET A 261 11.17 4.72 -10.09
CA MET A 261 10.42 5.70 -10.89
C MET A 261 9.99 6.91 -10.05
N MET A 262 9.53 6.68 -8.82
CA MET A 262 9.17 7.75 -7.88
C MET A 262 10.38 8.57 -7.46
N ASP A 263 11.51 7.91 -7.21
CA ASP A 263 12.78 8.57 -6.89
C ASP A 263 13.23 9.51 -8.01
N GLN A 264 13.17 9.05 -9.27
CA GLN A 264 13.45 9.86 -10.44
C GLN A 264 12.52 11.07 -10.55
N GLU A 265 11.21 10.88 -10.39
CA GLU A 265 10.23 11.97 -10.45
C GLU A 265 10.46 13.02 -9.35
N ILE A 266 10.75 12.58 -8.12
CA ILE A 266 11.04 13.48 -7.00
C ILE A 266 12.32 14.27 -7.23
N ARG A 267 13.38 13.64 -7.77
CA ARG A 267 14.62 14.33 -8.14
C ARG A 267 14.35 15.44 -9.15
N LEU A 268 13.59 15.14 -10.21
CA LEU A 268 13.22 16.12 -11.24
C LEU A 268 12.43 17.31 -10.66
N GLU A 269 11.47 17.06 -9.76
CA GLU A 269 10.70 18.13 -9.12
C GLU A 269 11.52 19.00 -8.17
N ARG A 270 12.53 18.43 -7.50
CA ARG A 270 13.46 19.19 -6.65
C ARG A 270 14.44 20.02 -7.48
N GLU A 271 14.94 19.47 -8.58
CA GLU A 271 15.85 20.17 -9.50
C GLU A 271 15.22 21.42 -10.12
N LYS A 272 13.93 21.37 -10.50
CA LYS A 272 13.19 22.52 -11.05
C LYS A 272 13.18 23.75 -10.14
N GLN A 273 13.41 23.58 -8.84
CA GLN A 273 13.34 24.66 -7.86
C GLN A 273 14.72 25.17 -7.40
N SER A 274 15.78 24.40 -7.63
CA SER A 274 17.14 24.77 -7.23
C SER A 274 17.74 25.74 -8.25
N SER A 275 17.81 27.04 -7.89
CA SER A 275 18.54 28.06 -8.67
C SER A 275 20.07 27.97 -8.54
N SER A 276 20.59 27.00 -7.79
CA SER A 276 22.01 26.83 -7.49
C SER A 276 22.68 25.78 -8.38
N THR A 277 23.91 26.05 -8.81
CA THR A 277 24.83 25.19 -9.59
C THR A 277 25.16 23.84 -8.91
N ILE A 278 24.70 23.59 -7.69
CA ILE A 278 24.86 22.32 -6.98
C ILE A 278 23.74 21.37 -7.44
N LYS A 279 24.03 20.60 -8.49
CA LYS A 279 23.26 19.39 -8.87
C LYS A 279 23.45 18.32 -7.79
N SER A 280 22.83 18.51 -6.64
CA SER A 280 22.71 17.46 -5.65
C SER A 280 21.59 16.55 -6.14
N ASN A 281 21.95 15.32 -6.49
CA ASN A 281 21.06 14.23 -6.85
C ASN A 281 20.24 13.86 -5.60
N ILE A 282 19.25 14.67 -5.21
CA ILE A 282 18.50 14.56 -3.96
C ILE A 282 17.21 13.78 -4.20
N GLY A 283 17.24 12.48 -3.90
CA GLY A 283 16.11 11.57 -4.04
C GLY A 283 15.46 11.14 -2.73
N LEU A 284 14.83 9.98 -2.76
CA LEU A 284 14.32 9.27 -1.60
C LEU A 284 15.45 8.81 -0.69
N ILE A 285 15.13 8.65 0.59
CA ILE A 285 15.98 8.00 1.58
C ILE A 285 15.76 6.49 1.45
N HIS A 286 16.82 5.77 1.05
CA HIS A 286 16.78 4.33 0.91
C HIS A 286 17.26 3.65 2.19
N ILE A 287 16.31 3.09 2.95
CA ILE A 287 16.60 2.28 4.14
C ILE A 287 16.52 0.77 3.89
N GLY A 288 16.05 0.36 2.71
CA GLY A 288 15.82 -1.04 2.34
C GLY A 288 14.35 -1.41 2.22
N SER A 289 14.09 -2.71 2.02
CA SER A 289 12.73 -3.27 1.99
C SER A 289 12.17 -3.47 3.39
N CYS A 290 10.87 -3.80 3.49
CA CYS A 290 10.25 -4.20 4.74
C CYS A 290 11.02 -5.36 5.43
N PRO A 291 11.60 -5.13 6.63
CA PRO A 291 12.37 -6.15 7.36
C PRO A 291 11.54 -7.38 7.73
N LEU A 292 10.25 -7.20 8.06
CA LEU A 292 9.33 -8.31 8.38
C LEU A 292 9.28 -9.33 7.25
N HIS A 293 9.12 -8.87 6.01
CA HIS A 293 9.08 -9.75 4.83
C HIS A 293 10.42 -10.45 4.59
N LEU A 294 11.54 -9.75 4.80
CA LEU A 294 12.87 -10.35 4.66
C LEU A 294 13.11 -11.46 5.69
N ILE A 295 12.76 -11.20 6.95
CA ILE A 295 12.87 -12.15 8.06
C ILE A 295 11.94 -13.35 7.83
N HIS A 296 10.71 -13.12 7.36
CA HIS A 296 9.81 -14.22 6.98
C HIS A 296 10.36 -15.06 5.83
N ASN A 297 10.91 -14.43 4.80
CA ASN A 297 11.45 -15.13 3.63
C ASN A 297 12.71 -15.93 3.97
N SER A 298 13.55 -15.47 4.90
CA SER A 298 14.74 -16.21 5.32
C SER A 298 14.38 -17.54 5.95
N PHE A 299 13.30 -17.58 6.75
CA PHE A 299 12.78 -18.82 7.30
C PHE A 299 12.38 -19.79 6.19
N LYS A 300 11.59 -19.31 5.21
CA LYS A 300 11.15 -20.14 4.08
C LYS A 300 12.36 -20.73 3.33
N ILE A 301 13.39 -19.93 3.07
CA ILE A 301 14.62 -20.39 2.42
C ILE A 301 15.34 -21.46 3.25
N GLY A 302 15.38 -21.32 4.57
CA GLY A 302 15.91 -22.36 5.46
C GLY A 302 15.11 -23.67 5.35
N MET A 303 13.79 -23.56 5.32
CA MET A 303 12.87 -24.69 5.23
C MET A 303 12.98 -25.42 3.88
N ASP A 304 13.00 -24.67 2.78
CA ASP A 304 13.18 -25.16 1.40
C ASP A 304 14.54 -25.84 1.21
N GLY A 305 15.52 -25.53 2.07
CA GLY A 305 16.81 -26.21 2.15
C GLY A 305 16.79 -27.61 2.77
N THR A 306 15.61 -28.08 3.21
CA THR A 306 15.44 -29.41 3.82
C THR A 306 14.45 -30.27 3.04
N ASN A 307 14.54 -31.59 3.20
CA ASN A 307 13.60 -32.55 2.59
C ASN A 307 12.50 -32.98 3.57
N TRP A 308 12.07 -32.09 4.47
CA TRP A 308 11.19 -32.48 5.60
C TRP A 308 9.69 -32.56 5.26
N SER A 309 9.25 -32.02 4.11
CA SER A 309 7.84 -32.02 3.66
C SER A 309 6.82 -31.47 4.68
N ILE A 310 7.25 -30.66 5.66
CA ILE A 310 6.37 -30.16 6.73
C ILE A 310 5.33 -29.17 6.22
N GLU A 311 5.67 -28.31 5.24
CA GLU A 311 4.70 -27.39 4.65
C GLU A 311 3.52 -28.14 4.02
N GLU A 312 3.81 -29.18 3.24
CA GLU A 312 2.78 -30.02 2.63
C GLU A 312 1.94 -30.74 3.70
N PHE A 313 2.60 -31.29 4.74
CA PHE A 313 1.93 -31.93 5.86
C PHE A 313 0.95 -30.99 6.57
N LEU A 314 1.40 -29.80 6.99
CA LEU A 314 0.58 -28.84 7.73
C LEU A 314 -0.57 -28.29 6.88
N ASN A 315 -0.34 -28.05 5.59
CA ASN A 315 -1.40 -27.68 4.64
C ASN A 315 -2.45 -28.79 4.53
N ASN A 316 -2.02 -30.03 4.30
CA ASN A 316 -2.90 -31.17 4.19
C ASN A 316 -3.72 -31.39 5.47
N LEU A 317 -3.09 -31.28 6.63
CA LEU A 317 -3.75 -31.39 7.92
C LEU A 317 -4.83 -30.31 8.11
N GLY A 318 -4.53 -29.06 7.76
CA GLY A 318 -5.51 -27.98 7.75
C GLY A 318 -6.68 -28.23 6.79
N PHE A 319 -6.41 -28.67 5.55
CA PHE A 319 -7.44 -28.98 4.55
C PHE A 319 -8.29 -30.20 4.91
N TRP A 320 -7.73 -31.17 5.64
CA TRP A 320 -8.45 -32.35 6.08
C TRP A 320 -9.69 -31.97 6.90
N PHE A 321 -9.55 -30.96 7.77
CA PHE A 321 -10.60 -30.48 8.66
C PHE A 321 -11.32 -29.22 8.17
N SER A 322 -10.77 -28.40 7.26
CA SER A 322 -11.28 -27.04 6.97
C SER A 322 -12.71 -26.99 6.41
N ARG A 323 -13.22 -28.08 5.83
CA ARG A 323 -14.57 -28.14 5.22
C ARG A 323 -15.32 -29.46 5.46
N SER A 324 -15.01 -30.18 6.54
CA SER A 324 -15.68 -31.45 6.85
C SER A 324 -16.15 -31.48 8.30
N PRO A 325 -17.43 -31.10 8.56
CA PRO A 325 -18.02 -31.17 9.89
C PRO A 325 -17.96 -32.58 10.48
N SER A 326 -18.20 -33.61 9.66
CA SER A 326 -18.14 -35.02 10.09
C SER A 326 -16.75 -35.43 10.58
N ARG A 327 -15.68 -35.11 9.86
CA ARG A 327 -14.30 -35.40 10.30
C ARG A 327 -13.94 -34.65 11.58
N ARG A 328 -14.46 -33.44 11.77
CA ARG A 328 -14.26 -32.69 13.01
C ARG A 328 -14.98 -33.35 14.17
N GLU A 329 -16.23 -33.75 13.99
CA GLU A 329 -17.00 -34.45 15.02
C GLU A 329 -16.34 -35.77 15.41
N ASP A 330 -15.94 -36.58 14.43
CA ASP A 330 -15.25 -37.86 14.65
C ASP A 330 -13.95 -37.67 15.44
N TYR A 331 -13.11 -36.71 15.04
CA TYR A 331 -11.88 -36.39 15.76
C TYR A 331 -12.15 -35.89 17.19
N LEU A 332 -13.11 -34.98 17.38
CA LEU A 332 -13.43 -34.44 18.71
C LEU A 332 -13.95 -35.54 19.65
N LYS A 333 -14.75 -36.48 19.15
CA LYS A 333 -15.22 -37.64 19.91
C LYS A 333 -14.06 -38.53 20.33
N LEU A 334 -13.15 -38.83 19.40
CA LEU A 334 -11.95 -39.61 19.70
C LEU A 334 -11.07 -38.90 20.74
N ALA A 335 -10.74 -37.63 20.51
CA ALA A 335 -9.86 -36.85 21.37
C ALA A 335 -10.42 -36.75 22.81
N LYS A 336 -11.74 -36.53 22.97
CA LYS A 336 -12.41 -36.54 24.28
C LYS A 336 -12.25 -37.84 25.06
N ASN A 337 -12.16 -38.97 24.37
CA ASN A 337 -11.99 -40.28 25.00
C ASN A 337 -10.53 -40.55 25.39
N LEU A 338 -9.57 -39.89 24.73
CA LEU A 338 -8.13 -40.09 24.94
C LEU A 338 -7.53 -39.09 25.93
N SER A 339 -8.00 -37.84 25.92
CA SER A 339 -7.49 -36.76 26.76
C SER A 339 -8.59 -35.76 27.14
N ASN A 340 -8.47 -35.20 28.35
CA ASN A 340 -9.36 -34.12 28.80
C ASN A 340 -9.08 -32.79 28.08
N ASP A 341 -7.88 -32.62 27.52
CA ASP A 341 -7.54 -31.49 26.66
C ASP A 341 -7.60 -31.91 25.19
N ILE A 342 -8.51 -31.29 24.44
CA ILE A 342 -8.77 -31.56 23.02
C ILE A 342 -7.95 -30.61 22.13
N GLY A 343 -7.32 -29.58 22.72
CA GLY A 343 -6.58 -28.55 22.02
C GLY A 343 -7.46 -27.64 21.14
N LYS A 344 -6.84 -26.62 20.53
CA LYS A 344 -7.50 -25.75 19.55
C LYS A 344 -7.41 -26.36 18.15
N PHE A 345 -8.47 -26.24 17.35
CA PHE A 345 -8.41 -26.70 15.96
C PHE A 345 -7.25 -26.06 15.17
N ILE A 346 -6.64 -26.91 14.36
CA ILE A 346 -5.52 -26.57 13.48
C ILE A 346 -6.05 -25.64 12.39
N ARG A 347 -5.45 -24.46 12.32
CA ARG A 347 -5.79 -23.45 11.30
C ARG A 347 -5.09 -23.79 9.97
N ARG A 348 -5.52 -23.14 8.89
CA ARG A 348 -4.84 -23.23 7.61
C ARG A 348 -3.42 -22.67 7.76
N PHE A 349 -2.44 -23.47 7.34
CA PHE A 349 -1.03 -23.10 7.30
C PHE A 349 -0.73 -22.19 6.09
N ILE A 350 0.06 -21.13 6.30
CA ILE A 350 0.55 -20.23 5.24
C ILE A 350 1.99 -19.84 5.60
N ILE A 351 2.98 -20.37 4.88
CA ILE A 351 4.41 -20.26 5.26
C ILE A 351 4.94 -18.82 5.28
N ILE A 352 4.36 -17.91 4.48
CA ILE A 352 4.81 -16.51 4.35
C ILE A 352 4.43 -15.61 5.54
N ARG A 353 3.75 -16.13 6.57
CA ARG A 353 3.36 -15.38 7.78
C ARG A 353 3.79 -16.12 9.04
N TRP A 354 5.08 -16.11 9.32
CA TRP A 354 5.67 -16.96 10.38
C TRP A 354 5.09 -16.71 11.78
N LEU A 355 4.61 -15.50 12.08
CA LEU A 355 3.89 -15.22 13.33
C LEU A 355 2.59 -16.02 13.47
N ASP A 356 1.95 -16.40 12.36
CA ASP A 356 0.79 -17.28 12.35
C ASP A 356 1.19 -18.76 12.35
N VAL A 357 2.42 -19.09 11.92
CA VAL A 357 2.89 -20.47 11.75
C VAL A 357 3.34 -21.11 13.07
N GLY A 358 4.14 -20.42 13.88
CA GLY A 358 4.57 -20.96 15.19
C GLY A 358 3.39 -21.51 16.01
N PRO A 359 2.32 -20.71 16.21
CA PRO A 359 1.11 -21.16 16.90
C PRO A 359 0.32 -22.30 16.22
N ILE A 360 0.53 -22.54 14.92
CA ILE A 360 -0.05 -23.69 14.22
C ILE A 360 0.76 -24.95 14.53
N ILE A 361 2.09 -24.85 14.52
CA ILE A 361 2.98 -25.98 14.82
C ILE A 361 2.80 -26.41 16.28
N GLU A 362 2.75 -25.46 17.22
CA GLU A 362 2.48 -25.74 18.63
C GLU A 362 1.17 -26.53 18.81
N ARG A 363 0.06 -26.10 18.19
CA ARG A 363 -1.22 -26.81 18.28
C ARG A 363 -1.17 -28.24 17.73
N VAL A 364 -0.33 -28.46 16.71
CA VAL A 364 -0.14 -29.81 16.13
C VAL A 364 0.65 -30.69 17.10
N ILE A 365 1.66 -30.14 17.77
CA ILE A 365 2.46 -30.85 18.79
C ILE A 365 1.59 -31.17 20.01
N GLU A 366 0.83 -30.19 20.53
CA GLU A 366 -0.12 -30.38 21.65
C GLU A 366 -1.10 -31.53 21.39
N GLN A 367 -1.55 -31.67 20.14
CA GLN A 367 -2.52 -32.70 19.73
C GLN A 367 -1.86 -33.93 19.08
N TRP A 368 -0.53 -34.05 19.10
CA TRP A 368 0.19 -35.03 18.30
C TRP A 368 -0.28 -36.46 18.54
N THR A 369 -0.44 -36.85 19.82
CA THR A 369 -0.91 -38.19 20.22
C THR A 369 -2.33 -38.46 19.70
N ASN A 370 -3.24 -37.51 19.83
CA ASN A 370 -4.64 -37.63 19.40
C ASN A 370 -4.74 -37.71 17.87
N LEU A 371 -3.98 -36.87 17.16
CA LEU A 371 -3.93 -36.88 15.71
C LEU A 371 -3.33 -38.18 15.19
N LYS A 372 -2.25 -38.66 15.82
CA LYS A 372 -1.62 -39.93 15.47
C LYS A 372 -2.60 -41.08 15.62
N GLU A 373 -3.33 -41.15 16.74
CA GLU A 373 -4.36 -42.19 16.95
C GLU A 373 -5.49 -42.07 15.92
N TYR A 374 -5.92 -40.85 15.61
CA TYR A 374 -6.96 -40.59 14.62
C TYR A 374 -6.57 -41.08 13.22
N PHE A 375 -5.38 -40.73 12.75
CA PHE A 375 -4.92 -41.06 11.39
C PHE A 375 -4.41 -42.51 11.26
N ILE A 376 -3.79 -43.08 12.30
CA ILE A 376 -3.22 -44.44 12.23
C ILE A 376 -4.25 -45.51 12.62
N ARG A 377 -5.15 -45.26 13.58
CA ARG A 377 -6.06 -46.30 14.10
C ARG A 377 -7.52 -46.04 13.78
N PHE A 378 -8.03 -44.84 14.05
CA PHE A 378 -9.46 -44.56 13.87
C PHE A 378 -9.89 -44.59 12.38
N ILE A 379 -9.22 -43.84 11.51
CA ILE A 379 -9.61 -43.77 10.08
C ILE A 379 -9.64 -45.14 9.39
N PRO A 380 -8.64 -46.03 9.53
CA PRO A 380 -8.70 -47.38 8.97
C PRO A 380 -9.95 -48.19 9.36
N THR A 381 -10.48 -47.96 10.56
CA THR A 381 -11.69 -48.65 11.05
C THR A 381 -12.98 -47.99 10.58
N ASN A 382 -12.91 -46.73 10.11
CA ASN A 382 -14.06 -45.97 9.66
C ASN A 382 -14.35 -46.22 8.17
N ARG A 383 -15.30 -47.11 7.88
CA ARG A 383 -15.71 -47.49 6.51
C ARG A 383 -16.20 -46.34 5.64
N LYS A 384 -16.49 -45.15 6.20
CA LYS A 384 -16.98 -43.98 5.46
C LYS A 384 -15.87 -43.15 4.81
N ILE A 385 -14.61 -43.38 5.18
CA ILE A 385 -13.46 -42.61 4.68
C ILE A 385 -12.64 -43.49 3.73
N SER A 386 -12.47 -43.06 2.48
CA SER A 386 -11.63 -43.78 1.51
C SER A 386 -10.16 -43.74 1.93
N LEU A 387 -9.56 -44.93 2.09
CA LEU A 387 -8.13 -45.09 2.40
C LEU A 387 -7.23 -44.76 1.20
N ASN A 388 -7.79 -44.69 -0.01
CA ASN A 388 -7.09 -44.25 -1.23
C ASN A 388 -7.04 -42.72 -1.35
N ASN A 389 -7.54 -41.98 -0.36
CA ASN A 389 -7.45 -40.52 -0.36
C ASN A 389 -5.98 -40.09 -0.24
N HIS A 390 -5.44 -39.46 -1.29
CA HIS A 390 -4.05 -39.01 -1.35
C HIS A 390 -3.60 -38.21 -0.12
N ARG A 391 -4.45 -37.27 0.34
CA ARG A 391 -4.16 -36.44 1.50
C ARG A 391 -4.06 -37.26 2.79
N TYR A 392 -4.94 -38.25 2.95
CA TYR A 392 -4.86 -39.17 4.08
C TYR A 392 -3.56 -39.98 4.07
N ILE A 393 -3.19 -40.55 2.92
CA ILE A 393 -1.97 -41.35 2.76
C ILE A 393 -0.74 -40.52 3.13
N GLN A 394 -0.66 -39.28 2.64
CA GLN A 394 0.44 -38.37 2.96
C GLN A 394 0.51 -38.03 4.45
N ILE A 395 -0.62 -37.66 5.07
CA ILE A 395 -0.67 -37.36 6.51
C ILE A 395 -0.27 -38.59 7.33
N ARG A 396 -0.81 -39.76 7.00
CA ARG A 396 -0.54 -41.01 7.72
C ARG A 396 0.94 -41.38 7.68
N ARG A 397 1.58 -41.31 6.50
CA ARG A 397 3.02 -41.58 6.33
C ARG A 397 3.87 -40.72 7.25
N ILE A 398 3.47 -39.46 7.44
CA ILE A 398 4.17 -38.53 8.34
C ILE A 398 4.04 -38.96 9.81
N PHE A 399 2.87 -39.41 10.26
CA PHE A 399 2.67 -39.90 11.63
C PHE A 399 3.35 -41.27 11.91
N GLU A 400 3.61 -42.05 10.87
CA GLU A 400 4.41 -43.29 10.93
C GLU A 400 5.92 -42.99 11.04
N THR A 401 6.35 -41.79 10.63
CA THR A 401 7.75 -41.37 10.68
C THR A 401 8.08 -40.72 12.03
N LYS A 402 9.04 -41.29 12.79
CA LYS A 402 9.42 -40.79 14.12
C LYS A 402 10.08 -39.39 14.08
N SER A 403 10.81 -39.08 13.02
CA SER A 403 11.60 -37.84 12.92
C SER A 403 10.78 -36.57 12.74
N THR A 404 9.49 -36.65 12.35
CA THR A 404 8.69 -35.45 12.10
C THR A 404 8.41 -34.66 13.38
N LEU A 405 8.09 -35.32 14.50
CA LEU A 405 7.84 -34.63 15.75
C LEU A 405 9.07 -33.83 16.21
N ILE A 406 10.26 -34.45 16.10
CA ILE A 406 11.55 -33.82 16.39
C ILE A 406 11.76 -32.57 15.52
N ARG A 407 11.49 -32.68 14.22
CA ARG A 407 11.59 -31.54 13.30
C ARG A 407 10.61 -30.42 13.65
N LEU A 408 9.37 -30.75 14.04
CA LEU A 408 8.39 -29.74 14.48
C LEU A 408 8.84 -29.05 15.77
N ASN A 409 9.38 -29.79 16.75
CA ASN A 409 9.94 -29.24 17.97
C ASN A 409 11.11 -28.27 17.68
N PHE A 410 11.99 -28.63 16.73
CA PHE A 410 13.05 -27.73 16.29
C PHE A 410 12.51 -26.45 15.63
N LEU A 411 11.46 -26.55 14.80
CA LEU A 411 10.85 -25.38 14.19
C LEU A 411 10.19 -24.45 15.23
N VAL A 412 9.60 -25.00 16.29
CA VAL A 412 9.09 -24.23 17.44
C VAL A 412 10.24 -23.54 18.19
N PHE A 413 11.35 -24.24 18.42
CA PHE A 413 12.55 -23.64 18.99
C PHE A 413 13.04 -22.45 18.15
N LEU A 414 13.15 -22.60 16.82
CA LEU A 414 13.51 -21.49 15.93
C LEU A 414 12.52 -20.33 16.03
N TYR A 415 11.21 -20.63 16.03
CA TYR A 415 10.17 -19.62 16.16
C TYR A 415 10.37 -18.76 17.40
N HIS A 416 10.42 -19.35 18.59
CA HIS A 416 10.52 -18.58 19.84
C HIS A 416 11.85 -17.86 19.99
N ASN A 417 12.96 -18.53 19.67
CA ASN A 417 14.28 -18.02 20.03
C ASN A 417 14.80 -17.02 19.00
N ILE A 418 14.51 -17.22 17.71
CA ILE A 418 15.06 -16.40 16.62
C ILE A 418 14.06 -15.37 16.11
N TYR A 419 12.80 -15.76 15.90
CA TYR A 419 11.88 -14.98 15.06
C TYR A 419 10.80 -14.21 15.82
N GLU A 420 10.22 -14.79 16.86
CA GLU A 420 8.99 -14.31 17.49
C GLU A 420 9.11 -12.86 17.99
N GLN A 421 10.17 -12.56 18.73
CA GLN A 421 10.34 -11.26 19.36
C GLN A 421 10.49 -10.13 18.34
N ILE A 422 11.40 -10.27 17.37
CA ILE A 422 11.69 -9.24 16.37
C ILE A 422 10.50 -9.00 15.44
N LEU A 423 9.77 -10.06 15.07
CA LEU A 423 8.56 -9.95 14.25
C LEU A 423 7.43 -9.24 15.01
N LYS A 424 7.21 -9.56 16.28
CA LYS A 424 6.21 -8.87 17.13
C LYS A 424 6.56 -7.39 17.31
N TRP A 425 7.84 -7.07 17.51
CA TRP A 425 8.29 -5.69 17.67
C TRP A 425 8.07 -4.87 16.42
N PHE A 426 8.54 -5.30 15.25
CA PHE A 426 8.40 -4.51 14.02
C PHE A 426 6.96 -4.43 13.47
N GLN A 427 6.01 -5.19 14.01
CA GLN A 427 4.58 -5.02 13.72
C GLN A 427 3.88 -3.92 14.52
N GLN A 428 4.53 -3.39 15.56
CA GLN A 428 3.98 -2.32 16.39
C GLN A 428 3.79 -1.03 15.58
N THR A 429 2.82 -0.21 16.00
CA THR A 429 2.49 1.08 15.38
C THR A 429 3.46 2.20 15.74
N GLN A 430 4.18 2.06 16.85
CA GLN A 430 5.10 3.08 17.33
C GLN A 430 6.35 3.20 16.44
N PRO A 431 7.00 4.37 16.39
CA PRO A 431 8.21 4.53 15.58
C PRO A 431 9.40 3.73 16.11
N LEU A 432 9.89 2.75 15.35
CA LEU A 432 11.01 1.87 15.74
C LEU A 432 12.27 2.02 14.88
N ILE A 433 12.35 3.06 14.06
CA ILE A 433 13.49 3.24 13.13
C ILE A 433 14.84 3.36 13.86
N HIS A 434 14.84 3.90 15.08
CA HIS A 434 16.01 4.11 15.92
C HIS A 434 16.61 2.80 16.47
N VAL A 435 15.82 1.72 16.59
CA VAL A 435 16.29 0.41 17.07
C VAL A 435 16.46 -0.61 15.96
N LEU A 436 15.99 -0.31 14.74
CA LEU A 436 15.98 -1.25 13.62
C LEU A 436 17.36 -1.88 13.34
N TYR A 437 18.42 -1.07 13.36
CA TYR A 437 19.78 -1.55 13.12
C TYR A 437 20.24 -2.53 14.21
N ASP A 438 20.13 -2.11 15.48
CA ASP A 438 20.60 -2.90 16.63
C ASP A 438 19.82 -4.22 16.75
N GLU A 439 18.54 -4.23 16.41
CA GLU A 439 17.72 -5.45 16.38
C GLU A 439 18.09 -6.39 15.23
N CYS A 440 18.42 -5.85 14.06
CA CYS A 440 18.95 -6.67 12.96
C CYS A 440 20.32 -7.26 13.31
N GLU A 441 21.19 -6.50 13.97
CA GLU A 441 22.47 -6.99 14.47
C GLU A 441 22.28 -8.10 15.51
N GLN A 442 21.40 -7.90 16.48
CA GLN A 442 21.08 -8.89 17.51
C GLN A 442 20.52 -10.19 16.91
N LEU A 443 19.68 -10.10 15.87
CA LEU A 443 19.18 -11.27 15.14
C LEU A 443 20.32 -12.09 14.55
N ILE A 444 21.28 -11.45 13.88
CA ILE A 444 22.45 -12.14 13.31
C ILE A 444 23.28 -12.77 14.44
N ARG A 445 23.59 -12.03 15.50
CA ARG A 445 24.37 -12.56 16.65
C ARG A 445 23.70 -13.78 17.28
N ARG A 446 22.39 -13.72 17.50
CA ARG A 446 21.63 -14.84 18.06
C ARG A 446 21.66 -16.05 17.14
N LEU A 447 21.50 -15.85 15.84
CA LEU A 447 21.59 -16.94 14.87
C LEU A 447 22.97 -17.59 14.85
N PHE A 448 24.04 -16.79 14.82
CA PHE A 448 25.41 -17.29 14.92
C PHE A 448 25.63 -18.10 16.20
N SER A 449 25.14 -17.61 17.34
CA SER A 449 25.27 -18.31 18.62
C SER A 449 24.66 -19.72 18.64
N CYS A 450 23.72 -20.01 17.74
CA CYS A 450 23.12 -21.34 17.63
C CYS A 450 24.05 -22.39 17.03
N PHE A 451 24.95 -22.00 16.11
CA PHE A 451 25.68 -22.99 15.31
C PHE A 451 27.14 -22.69 15.01
N ILE A 452 27.67 -21.52 15.39
CA ILE A 452 29.07 -21.13 15.20
C ILE A 452 29.81 -21.14 16.55
N ASN A 453 31.08 -21.53 16.53
CA ASN A 453 31.93 -21.59 17.72
C ASN A 453 32.04 -20.22 18.40
N GLU A 454 31.93 -20.18 19.72
CA GLU A 454 31.78 -18.92 20.48
C GLU A 454 33.02 -18.01 20.36
N ASP A 455 34.21 -18.62 20.33
CA ASP A 455 35.51 -18.00 20.09
C ASP A 455 35.61 -17.31 18.73
N LEU A 456 34.78 -17.69 17.75
CA LEU A 456 34.67 -16.99 16.46
C LEU A 456 33.66 -15.84 16.47
N ILE A 457 32.84 -15.68 17.50
CA ILE A 457 31.76 -14.67 17.59
C ILE A 457 32.12 -13.57 18.60
N LYS A 458 32.71 -13.95 19.73
CA LYS A 458 32.93 -13.08 20.88
C LYS A 458 33.74 -11.84 20.51
N SER A 459 33.29 -10.68 21.00
CA SER A 459 33.93 -9.38 20.80
C SER A 459 34.08 -8.90 19.34
N LYS A 460 33.51 -9.60 18.36
CA LYS A 460 33.51 -9.15 16.96
C LYS A 460 32.42 -8.12 16.71
N THR A 461 32.75 -7.12 15.91
CA THR A 461 31.81 -6.18 15.29
C THR A 461 30.92 -6.90 14.27
N LEU A 462 29.78 -6.30 13.91
CA LEU A 462 28.89 -6.87 12.90
C LEU A 462 29.58 -7.11 11.55
N ASN A 463 30.46 -6.19 11.11
CA ASN A 463 31.22 -6.34 9.87
C ASN A 463 32.13 -7.58 9.90
N GLU A 464 32.79 -7.83 11.03
CA GLU A 464 33.63 -9.02 11.20
C GLU A 464 32.80 -10.30 11.27
N LEU A 465 31.60 -10.26 11.87
CA LEU A 465 30.67 -11.40 11.87
C LEU A 465 30.21 -11.77 10.46
N MET A 466 29.86 -10.78 9.64
CA MET A 466 29.42 -11.03 8.25
C MET A 466 30.51 -11.68 7.38
N ASN A 467 31.78 -11.54 7.75
CA ASN A 467 32.93 -12.11 7.04
C ASN A 467 33.32 -13.52 7.54
N ILE A 468 32.66 -14.06 8.57
CA ILE A 468 32.92 -15.42 9.03
C ILE A 468 32.51 -16.40 7.95
N SER A 469 33.38 -17.36 7.64
CA SER A 469 33.06 -18.48 6.74
C SER A 469 32.19 -19.52 7.46
N PHE A 470 30.93 -19.15 7.73
CA PHE A 470 29.99 -19.94 8.54
C PHE A 470 29.52 -21.24 7.88
N HIS A 471 29.79 -21.43 6.59
CA HIS A 471 29.52 -22.67 5.85
C HIS A 471 30.55 -23.78 6.15
N ILE A 472 31.71 -23.44 6.70
CA ILE A 472 32.78 -24.40 6.99
C ILE A 472 32.46 -25.11 8.29
N GLN A 473 32.37 -26.44 8.25
CA GLN A 473 32.04 -27.26 9.42
C GLN A 473 33.01 -27.08 10.59
N ALA A 474 34.30 -26.81 10.34
CA ALA A 474 35.30 -26.54 11.38
C ALA A 474 35.02 -25.25 12.18
N ASN A 475 34.26 -24.30 11.61
CA ASN A 475 33.84 -23.08 12.30
C ASN A 475 32.51 -23.27 13.04
N GLN A 476 31.83 -24.38 12.82
CA GLN A 476 30.54 -24.69 13.40
C GLN A 476 30.70 -25.53 14.66
N LYS A 477 29.70 -25.40 15.54
CA LYS A 477 29.58 -26.23 16.74
C LYS A 477 29.41 -27.71 16.39
N CYS A 478 29.92 -28.58 17.26
CA CYS A 478 29.66 -30.02 17.16
C CYS A 478 28.19 -30.35 17.48
N ASP A 479 27.74 -31.58 17.18
CA ASP A 479 26.32 -31.98 17.31
C ASP A 479 25.76 -31.76 18.72
N SER A 480 26.57 -32.03 19.76
CA SER A 480 26.20 -31.86 21.17
C SER A 480 26.15 -30.40 21.65
N GLU A 481 26.70 -29.47 20.87
CA GLU A 481 26.76 -28.04 21.21
C GLU A 481 25.84 -27.19 20.33
N LEU A 482 25.33 -27.74 19.22
CA LEU A 482 24.31 -27.06 18.41
C LEU A 482 23.07 -26.75 19.23
N GLU A 483 22.61 -25.50 19.18
CA GLU A 483 21.36 -25.11 19.83
C GLU A 483 20.17 -25.57 18.99
N ILE A 484 19.44 -26.58 19.47
CA ILE A 484 18.26 -27.14 18.79
C ILE A 484 16.99 -27.13 19.66
N GLY A 485 17.11 -26.67 20.90
CA GLY A 485 16.07 -26.70 21.92
C GLY A 485 15.96 -28.02 22.68
N GLU A 486 15.58 -27.92 23.95
CA GLU A 486 15.53 -29.07 24.87
C GLU A 486 14.52 -30.14 24.45
N ALA A 487 13.31 -29.72 24.03
CA ALA A 487 12.29 -30.65 23.52
C ALA A 487 12.80 -31.47 22.32
N THR A 488 13.56 -30.83 21.43
CA THR A 488 14.19 -31.51 20.28
C THR A 488 15.28 -32.48 20.74
N ARG A 489 16.15 -32.08 21.68
CA ARG A 489 17.22 -32.92 22.26
C ARG A 489 16.65 -34.20 22.88
N LEU A 490 15.61 -34.07 23.70
CA LEU A 490 14.98 -35.21 24.37
C LEU A 490 14.47 -36.25 23.37
N ASP A 491 13.81 -35.79 22.31
CA ASP A 491 13.25 -36.68 21.29
C ASP A 491 14.31 -37.20 20.30
N GLN A 492 15.38 -36.43 20.04
CA GLN A 492 16.47 -36.77 19.13
C GLN A 492 17.20 -38.06 19.53
N ASN A 493 17.26 -38.36 20.83
CA ASN A 493 17.81 -39.63 21.34
C ASN A 493 17.08 -40.88 20.82
N ASN A 494 15.86 -40.73 20.28
CA ASN A 494 15.08 -41.84 19.71
C ASN A 494 15.39 -42.14 18.24
N LEU A 495 16.25 -41.33 17.59
CA LEU A 495 16.66 -41.53 16.20
C LEU A 495 17.82 -42.53 16.09
N SER A 496 17.87 -43.26 14.97
CA SER A 496 19.04 -44.08 14.63
C SER A 496 20.27 -43.21 14.32
N SER A 497 21.46 -43.81 14.26
CA SER A 497 22.70 -43.08 13.95
C SER A 497 22.65 -42.38 12.60
N GLU A 498 22.10 -43.03 11.56
CA GLU A 498 21.97 -42.45 10.22
C GLU A 498 20.95 -41.30 10.20
N GLU A 499 19.81 -41.47 10.85
CA GLU A 499 18.79 -40.42 10.97
C GLU A 499 19.31 -39.20 11.73
N ASN A 500 20.13 -39.43 12.77
CA ASN A 500 20.79 -38.35 13.52
C ASN A 500 21.78 -37.56 12.66
N GLN A 501 22.63 -38.26 11.92
CA GLN A 501 23.59 -37.60 11.02
C GLN A 501 22.86 -36.75 9.97
N GLN A 502 21.80 -37.28 9.36
CA GLN A 502 20.99 -36.53 8.40
C GLN A 502 20.28 -35.35 9.06
N PHE A 503 19.69 -35.54 10.24
CA PHE A 503 19.02 -34.49 10.98
C PHE A 503 19.96 -33.32 11.26
N PHE A 504 21.13 -33.55 11.83
CA PHE A 504 22.10 -32.50 12.12
C PHE A 504 22.70 -31.86 10.86
N SER A 505 22.83 -32.60 9.76
CA SER A 505 23.18 -32.04 8.45
C SER A 505 22.11 -31.03 7.98
N ASP A 506 20.83 -31.42 8.06
CA ASP A 506 19.70 -30.55 7.71
C ASP A 506 19.66 -29.30 8.60
N ILE A 507 19.88 -29.44 9.92
CA ILE A 507 19.94 -28.32 10.87
C ILE A 507 21.03 -27.31 10.48
N ARG A 508 22.25 -27.78 10.22
CA ARG A 508 23.37 -26.92 9.81
C ARG A 508 23.09 -26.21 8.50
N ASN A 509 22.51 -26.93 7.54
CA ASN A 509 22.14 -26.35 6.26
C ASN A 509 21.07 -25.26 6.44
N MET A 510 20.04 -25.53 7.24
CA MET A 510 18.99 -24.56 7.55
C MET A 510 19.56 -23.29 8.19
N TYR A 511 20.38 -23.41 9.23
CA TYR A 511 21.05 -22.27 9.86
C TYR A 511 21.92 -21.48 8.87
N SER A 512 22.69 -22.18 8.06
CA SER A 512 23.56 -21.57 7.04
C SER A 512 22.76 -20.79 5.99
N LEU A 513 21.66 -21.37 5.50
CA LEU A 513 20.80 -20.74 4.49
C LEU A 513 20.06 -19.52 5.04
N ILE A 514 19.51 -19.62 6.26
CA ILE A 514 18.88 -18.49 6.94
C ILE A 514 19.89 -17.36 7.14
N THR A 515 21.08 -17.69 7.66
CA THR A 515 22.15 -16.70 7.92
C THR A 515 22.56 -15.99 6.64
N LYS A 516 22.83 -16.76 5.59
CA LYS A 516 23.18 -16.23 4.27
C LYS A 516 22.12 -15.29 3.72
N GLU A 517 20.84 -15.66 3.82
CA GLU A 517 19.75 -14.82 3.31
C GLU A 517 19.57 -13.54 4.12
N LEU A 518 19.65 -13.61 5.45
CA LEU A 518 19.53 -12.44 6.31
C LEU A 518 20.68 -11.45 6.09
N ILE A 519 21.94 -11.92 6.02
CA ILE A 519 23.10 -11.06 5.72
C ILE A 519 22.95 -10.40 4.35
N ARG A 520 22.45 -11.14 3.35
CA ARG A 520 22.28 -10.65 1.98
C ARG A 520 21.18 -9.59 1.85
N THR A 521 20.13 -9.66 2.69
CA THR A 521 18.90 -8.88 2.48
C THR A 521 18.66 -7.78 3.49
N LEU A 522 19.03 -7.97 4.77
CA LEU A 522 18.85 -6.96 5.80
C LEU A 522 19.75 -5.74 5.56
N PRO A 523 19.36 -4.54 6.01
CA PRO A 523 20.11 -3.32 5.80
C PRO A 523 21.31 -3.16 6.76
N LEU A 524 22.13 -4.21 6.90
CA LEU A 524 23.25 -4.28 7.86
C LEU A 524 24.41 -3.31 7.53
N ASN A 525 24.53 -2.90 6.26
CA ASN A 525 25.50 -1.93 5.77
C ASN A 525 24.92 -0.51 5.66
N ASN A 526 23.72 -0.24 6.18
CA ASN A 526 23.10 1.07 6.08
C ASN A 526 23.64 2.02 7.16
N ASP A 527 24.53 2.92 6.78
CA ASP A 527 25.16 3.88 7.68
C ASP A 527 24.16 4.82 8.37
N LEU A 528 23.10 5.24 7.66
CA LEU A 528 22.05 6.07 8.25
C LEU A 528 21.39 5.33 9.42
N LEU A 529 20.91 4.10 9.20
CA LEU A 529 20.29 3.29 10.27
C LEU A 529 21.24 3.08 11.45
N ARG A 530 22.54 2.85 11.20
CA ARG A 530 23.55 2.73 12.26
C ARG A 530 23.68 4.00 13.09
N HIS A 531 23.58 5.18 12.48
CA HIS A 531 23.61 6.45 13.19
C HIS A 531 22.31 6.74 13.96
N LEU A 532 21.15 6.28 13.46
CA LEU A 532 19.84 6.54 14.08
C LEU A 532 19.70 6.01 15.51
N LYS A 533 20.53 5.06 15.94
CA LYS A 533 20.57 4.60 17.34
C LYS A 533 20.86 5.72 18.35
N CYS A 534 21.52 6.80 17.93
CA CYS A 534 21.79 7.93 18.82
C CYS A 534 20.51 8.64 19.32
N LEU A 535 19.36 8.41 18.68
CA LEU A 535 18.08 8.93 19.12
C LEU A 535 17.57 8.25 20.39
N HIS A 536 18.04 7.04 20.70
CA HIS A 536 17.62 6.33 21.90
C HIS A 536 18.07 7.12 23.15
N PRO A 537 17.22 7.33 24.17
CA PRO A 537 17.55 8.12 25.36
C PRO A 537 18.84 7.66 26.06
N ILE A 538 19.06 6.35 26.14
CA ILE A 538 20.29 5.75 26.70
C ILE A 538 21.56 6.19 25.93
N MET A 539 21.46 6.44 24.63
CA MET A 539 22.61 6.83 23.79
C MET A 539 22.93 8.33 23.86
N ARG A 540 22.14 9.12 24.61
CA ARG A 540 22.31 10.57 24.73
C ARG A 540 23.72 10.96 25.18
N HIS A 541 24.25 10.28 26.19
CA HIS A 541 25.57 10.58 26.75
C HIS A 541 26.73 9.95 25.98
N SER A 542 26.45 9.23 24.89
CA SER A 542 27.52 8.69 24.04
C SER A 542 28.34 9.81 23.42
N GLU A 543 29.66 9.70 23.54
CA GLU A 543 30.64 10.64 22.97
C GLU A 543 30.47 10.80 21.45
N THR A 544 29.98 9.77 20.76
CA THR A 544 29.81 9.77 19.29
C THR A 544 28.41 10.18 18.82
N SER A 545 27.49 10.50 19.73
CA SER A 545 26.10 10.83 19.38
C SER A 545 25.98 12.13 18.57
N HIS A 546 26.82 13.13 18.87
CA HIS A 546 26.87 14.39 18.12
C HIS A 546 27.36 14.21 16.67
N ILE A 547 28.35 13.32 16.46
CA ILE A 547 28.80 12.94 15.11
C ILE A 547 27.66 12.24 14.37
N SER A 548 26.94 11.36 15.06
CA SER A 548 25.83 10.62 14.49
C SER A 548 24.69 11.54 14.06
N ILE A 549 24.25 12.50 14.89
CA ILE A 549 23.18 13.42 14.49
C ILE A 549 23.59 14.33 13.33
N MET A 550 24.86 14.75 13.26
CA MET A 550 25.39 15.53 12.15
C MET A 550 25.36 14.71 10.83
N ASN A 551 25.81 13.45 10.87
CA ASN A 551 25.75 12.56 9.70
C ASN A 551 24.32 12.22 9.29
N ILE A 552 23.40 12.11 10.24
CA ILE A 552 21.99 11.98 9.96
C ILE A 552 21.49 13.25 9.26
N ALA A 553 21.77 14.45 9.78
CA ALA A 553 21.34 15.70 9.16
C ALA A 553 21.80 15.82 7.68
N ARG A 554 23.04 15.40 7.40
CA ARG A 554 23.61 15.32 6.03
C ARG A 554 22.89 14.34 5.11
N SER A 555 22.21 13.34 5.68
CA SER A 555 21.41 12.35 4.93
C SER A 555 20.00 12.86 4.58
N PHE A 556 19.62 14.06 5.04
CA PHE A 556 18.33 14.71 4.74
C PHE A 556 18.49 16.06 4.00
N PRO A 557 19.31 16.16 2.93
CA PRO A 557 19.56 17.43 2.24
C PRO A 557 18.30 18.04 1.60
N GLN A 558 17.25 17.23 1.40
CA GLN A 558 15.94 17.69 0.94
C GLN A 558 15.17 18.53 1.98
N MET A 559 15.45 18.34 3.27
CA MET A 559 14.72 19.00 4.36
C MET A 559 15.61 19.93 5.18
N ILE A 560 16.91 19.64 5.26
CA ILE A 560 17.88 20.31 6.12
C ILE A 560 18.92 21.00 5.24
N ILE A 561 19.02 22.32 5.38
CA ILE A 561 20.04 23.12 4.68
C ILE A 561 21.37 23.05 5.44
N PRO A 562 22.52 23.34 4.80
CA PRO A 562 23.83 23.29 5.45
C PRO A 562 23.90 24.07 6.77
N ASP A 563 23.39 25.30 6.82
CA ASP A 563 23.36 26.13 8.04
C ASP A 563 22.56 25.50 9.19
N ASP A 564 21.51 24.73 8.87
CA ASP A 564 20.73 24.00 9.87
C ASP A 564 21.56 22.84 10.48
N ILE A 565 22.55 22.29 9.76
CA ILE A 565 23.39 21.17 10.26
C ILE A 565 24.27 21.61 11.41
N ASP A 566 24.95 22.76 11.27
CA ASP A 566 25.80 23.32 12.33
C ASP A 566 24.96 23.65 13.57
N ARG A 567 23.77 24.23 13.33
CA ARG A 567 22.80 24.51 14.39
C ARG A 567 22.29 23.26 15.09
N ILE A 568 21.93 22.21 14.35
CA ILE A 568 21.51 20.92 14.91
C ILE A 568 22.61 20.33 15.80
N THR A 569 23.86 20.44 15.36
CA THR A 569 25.01 19.94 16.13
C THR A 569 25.17 20.70 17.44
N ALA A 570 25.07 22.04 17.41
CA ALA A 570 25.09 22.87 18.62
C ALA A 570 23.90 22.58 19.56
N GLU A 571 22.69 22.47 19.01
CA GLU A 571 21.48 22.11 19.75
C GLU A 571 21.59 20.71 20.38
N TRP A 572 22.27 19.77 19.72
CA TRP A 572 22.53 18.43 20.26
C TRP A 572 23.45 18.48 21.49
N TYR A 573 24.53 19.27 21.46
CA TYR A 573 25.39 19.45 22.63
C TYR A 573 24.62 20.02 23.83
N ILE A 574 23.71 20.97 23.59
CA ILE A 574 22.82 21.47 24.64
C ILE A 574 21.98 20.31 25.19
N TYR A 575 21.30 19.57 24.30
CA TYR A 575 20.49 18.40 24.68
C TYR A 575 21.26 17.35 25.50
N GLN A 576 22.52 17.05 25.17
CA GLN A 576 23.34 16.12 25.93
C GLN A 576 23.53 16.55 27.40
N ASN A 577 23.56 17.86 27.65
CA ASN A 577 23.78 18.45 28.97
C ASN A 577 22.48 18.83 29.71
N GLU A 578 21.30 18.59 29.13
CA GLU A 578 20.01 18.91 29.77
C GLU A 578 19.64 17.92 30.89
N ASN A 579 19.00 18.37 31.95
CA ASN A 579 18.46 17.43 32.93
C ASN A 579 17.12 16.87 32.41
N ILE A 580 17.10 15.62 31.94
CA ILE A 580 15.91 14.97 31.38
C ILE A 580 15.34 13.98 32.40
N PRO A 581 14.08 14.13 32.82
CA PRO A 581 13.44 13.19 33.74
C PRO A 581 13.38 11.76 33.18
N ASN A 582 13.71 10.76 34.00
CA ASN A 582 13.63 9.35 33.61
C ASN A 582 12.21 8.94 33.17
N GLU A 583 11.19 9.54 33.79
CA GLU A 583 9.77 9.35 33.48
C GLU A 583 9.41 9.66 32.01
N TRP A 584 10.23 10.44 31.31
CA TRP A 584 9.97 10.79 29.90
C TRP A 584 10.28 9.66 28.93
N TYR A 585 11.10 8.69 29.35
CA TYR A 585 11.41 7.52 28.53
C TYR A 585 11.10 6.19 29.21
N GLU A 586 10.93 6.14 30.53
CA GLU A 586 10.62 4.91 31.26
C GLU A 586 9.54 5.14 32.34
N GLN A 587 8.47 4.34 32.31
CA GLN A 587 7.43 4.31 33.34
C GLN A 587 7.09 2.86 33.70
N THR A 588 7.14 2.50 34.99
CA THR A 588 6.75 1.16 35.49
C THR A 588 7.43 0.00 34.74
N ASN A 589 8.75 0.09 34.50
CA ASN A 589 9.56 -0.86 33.72
C ASN A 589 9.09 -1.03 32.25
N LYS A 590 8.43 -0.02 31.68
CA LYS A 590 8.10 0.04 30.25
C LYS A 590 8.59 1.34 29.66
N TYR A 591 9.25 1.23 28.51
CA TYR A 591 9.66 2.40 27.76
C TYR A 591 8.45 3.07 27.11
N HIS A 592 8.41 4.40 27.16
CA HIS A 592 7.49 5.17 26.33
C HIS A 592 7.90 5.08 24.86
N SER A 593 6.96 5.37 23.96
CA SER A 593 7.28 5.47 22.54
C SER A 593 8.29 6.61 22.31
N ILE A 594 9.18 6.43 21.34
CA ILE A 594 10.29 7.37 21.11
C ILE A 594 9.81 8.77 20.72
N ASP A 595 8.66 8.88 20.05
CA ASP A 595 8.02 10.15 19.72
C ASP A 595 7.41 10.85 20.94
N TYR A 596 6.93 10.12 21.95
CA TYR A 596 6.52 10.69 23.24
C TYR A 596 7.71 11.32 23.96
N TYR A 597 8.84 10.60 24.01
CA TYR A 597 10.08 11.12 24.57
C TYR A 597 10.50 12.43 23.88
N TRP A 598 10.62 12.41 22.55
CA TRP A 598 11.06 13.58 21.78
C TRP A 598 10.08 14.74 21.83
N LYS A 599 8.77 14.48 21.87
CA LYS A 599 7.75 15.50 22.11
C LYS A 599 8.07 16.30 23.37
N ASN A 600 8.37 15.62 24.49
CA ASN A 600 8.67 16.28 25.75
C ASN A 600 9.97 17.08 25.66
N VAL A 601 11.02 16.52 25.04
CA VAL A 601 12.28 17.23 24.78
C VAL A 601 12.05 18.54 24.00
N PHE A 602 11.17 18.54 22.99
CA PHE A 602 10.87 19.73 22.20
C PHE A 602 10.16 20.85 22.99
N THR A 603 9.57 20.53 24.14
CA THR A 603 8.90 21.54 24.98
C THR A 603 9.85 22.34 25.86
N LEU A 604 11.10 21.89 26.00
CA LEU A 604 12.09 22.54 26.85
C LEU A 604 12.31 24.01 26.44
N LYS A 605 12.31 24.89 27.45
CA LYS A 605 12.45 26.34 27.29
C LYS A 605 13.75 26.83 27.91
N THR A 606 14.32 27.86 27.30
CA THR A 606 15.41 28.64 27.89
C THR A 606 14.89 29.44 29.08
N ASN A 607 15.79 30.04 29.86
CA ASN A 607 15.42 30.92 30.98
C ASN A 607 14.63 32.17 30.53
N THR A 608 14.62 32.49 29.24
CA THR A 608 13.82 33.59 28.65
C THR A 608 12.47 33.12 28.12
N GLY A 609 12.12 31.83 28.27
CA GLY A 609 10.84 31.26 27.83
C GLY A 609 10.78 30.88 26.34
N THR A 610 11.86 31.07 25.58
CA THR A 610 11.95 30.63 24.17
C THR A 610 12.25 29.13 24.08
N ASN A 611 11.90 28.48 22.96
CA ASN A 611 12.23 27.06 22.76
C ASN A 611 13.75 26.85 22.76
N LYS A 612 14.25 25.86 23.49
CA LYS A 612 15.69 25.50 23.48
C LYS A 612 16.13 24.99 22.11
N PHE A 613 15.27 24.25 21.42
CA PHE A 613 15.59 23.60 20.15
C PHE A 613 14.68 24.13 19.04
N ILE A 614 15.28 24.47 17.89
CA ILE A 614 14.58 25.05 16.74
C ILE A 614 14.82 24.23 15.48
N ALA A 615 16.07 23.85 15.19
CA ALA A 615 16.40 23.04 14.02
C ALA A 615 16.32 21.54 14.31
N LEU A 616 16.72 21.11 15.52
CA LEU A 616 16.68 19.71 15.93
C LEU A 616 15.28 19.07 15.82
N PRO A 617 14.18 19.72 16.26
CA PRO A 617 12.85 19.13 16.14
C PRO A 617 12.45 18.84 14.69
N LYS A 618 12.85 19.70 13.74
CA LYS A 618 12.57 19.50 12.31
C LYS A 618 13.21 18.21 11.80
N LEU A 619 14.49 17.98 12.13
CA LEU A 619 15.21 16.77 11.73
C LEU A 619 14.60 15.51 12.39
N ILE A 620 14.41 15.52 13.70
CA ILE A 620 13.88 14.36 14.43
C ILE A 620 12.48 13.98 13.92
N LYS A 621 11.60 14.96 13.65
CA LYS A 621 10.28 14.70 13.07
C LYS A 621 10.36 14.01 11.71
N CYS A 622 11.32 14.39 10.86
CA CYS A 622 11.58 13.71 9.58
C CYS A 622 12.10 12.29 9.78
N ILE A 623 13.05 12.09 10.70
CA ILE A 623 13.60 10.77 11.01
C ILE A 623 12.51 9.81 11.49
N LEU A 624 11.70 10.22 12.46
CA LEU A 624 10.66 9.37 13.04
C LEU A 624 9.52 9.08 12.04
N ALA A 625 9.39 9.88 10.98
CA ALA A 625 8.46 9.63 9.87
C ALA A 625 8.95 8.54 8.90
N LEU A 626 10.23 8.15 8.91
CA LEU A 626 10.73 7.00 8.14
C LEU A 626 10.04 5.71 8.60
N SER A 627 9.68 4.83 7.67
CA SER A 627 9.02 3.57 8.05
C SER A 627 10.02 2.50 8.50
N HIS A 628 9.70 1.72 9.52
CA HIS A 628 10.50 0.53 9.90
C HIS A 628 9.91 -0.79 9.35
N GLY A 629 8.83 -0.72 8.58
CA GLY A 629 8.16 -1.87 7.98
C GLY A 629 6.82 -1.52 7.32
N ASN A 630 6.11 -2.53 6.82
CA ASN A 630 4.83 -2.38 6.12
C ASN A 630 3.62 -2.89 6.91
N ALA A 631 3.80 -3.24 8.18
CA ALA A 631 2.73 -3.78 9.01
C ALA A 631 1.49 -2.86 9.10
N ASP A 632 1.66 -1.53 9.00
CA ASP A 632 0.53 -0.60 9.03
C ASP A 632 -0.41 -0.75 7.82
N VAL A 633 0.13 -0.90 6.62
CA VAL A 633 -0.68 -1.07 5.40
C VAL A 633 -1.29 -2.48 5.34
N GLU A 634 -0.57 -3.50 5.82
CA GLU A 634 -1.09 -4.87 5.96
C GLU A 634 -2.26 -4.96 6.96
N ARG A 635 -2.17 -4.24 8.09
CA ARG A 635 -3.31 -4.07 9.01
C ARG A 635 -4.50 -3.40 8.30
N GLY A 636 -4.21 -2.45 7.41
CA GLY A 636 -5.19 -1.88 6.49
C GLY A 636 -5.93 -2.94 5.67
N PHE A 637 -5.27 -3.99 5.19
CA PHE A 637 -5.97 -5.06 4.44
C PHE A 637 -6.90 -5.90 5.30
N SER A 638 -6.55 -6.14 6.56
CA SER A 638 -7.47 -6.81 7.50
C SER A 638 -8.74 -5.99 7.70
N GLU A 639 -8.62 -4.66 7.75
CA GLU A 639 -9.78 -3.77 7.76
C GLU A 639 -10.56 -3.78 6.44
N ASN A 640 -9.90 -3.98 5.29
CA ASN A 640 -10.59 -4.15 3.99
C ASN A 640 -11.40 -5.44 3.96
N ALA A 641 -10.82 -6.56 4.39
CA ALA A 641 -11.53 -7.84 4.46
C ALA A 641 -12.76 -7.76 5.38
N PHE A 642 -12.70 -6.96 6.45
CA PHE A 642 -13.84 -6.70 7.32
C PHE A 642 -14.92 -5.83 6.66
N LEU A 643 -14.53 -4.85 5.83
CA LEU A 643 -15.45 -3.90 5.21
C LEU A 643 -16.00 -4.34 3.84
N LEU A 644 -15.28 -5.19 3.12
CA LEU A 644 -15.58 -5.69 1.78
C LEU A 644 -15.97 -7.16 1.84
N THR A 645 -17.13 -7.43 2.47
CA THR A 645 -17.75 -8.75 2.49
C THR A 645 -18.42 -9.06 1.14
N ASP A 646 -18.83 -10.31 0.93
CA ASP A 646 -19.56 -10.71 -0.29
C ASP A 646 -20.82 -9.86 -0.51
N ASP A 647 -21.54 -9.53 0.57
CA ASP A 647 -22.71 -8.63 0.57
C ASP A 647 -22.41 -7.18 0.18
N ARG A 648 -21.14 -6.81 0.11
CA ARG A 648 -20.63 -5.46 -0.19
C ARG A 648 -19.69 -5.42 -1.39
N SER A 649 -19.61 -6.51 -2.13
CA SER A 649 -18.81 -6.64 -3.36
C SER A 649 -19.16 -5.61 -4.44
N LEU A 650 -20.37 -5.03 -4.38
CA LEU A 650 -20.89 -4.03 -5.32
C LEU A 650 -20.65 -2.57 -4.89
N LEU A 651 -19.95 -2.33 -3.78
CA LEU A 651 -19.63 -0.96 -3.36
C LEU A 651 -18.74 -0.26 -4.40
N SER A 652 -19.07 1.00 -4.71
CA SER A 652 -18.25 1.82 -5.60
C SER A 652 -16.93 2.22 -4.93
N ASP A 653 -15.91 2.49 -5.74
CA ASP A 653 -14.57 2.91 -5.28
C ASP A 653 -14.64 4.12 -4.32
N ALA A 654 -15.55 5.08 -4.57
CA ALA A 654 -15.78 6.22 -3.67
C ALA A 654 -16.46 5.82 -2.35
N SER A 655 -17.33 4.81 -2.36
CA SER A 655 -17.95 4.28 -1.12
C SER A 655 -16.91 3.57 -0.26
N ILE A 656 -16.04 2.78 -0.88
CA ILE A 656 -14.96 2.09 -0.17
C ILE A 656 -13.99 3.11 0.43
N ASN A 657 -13.53 4.07 -0.37
CA ASN A 657 -12.69 5.17 0.11
C ASN A 657 -13.36 5.97 1.23
N GLY A 658 -14.65 6.27 1.10
CA GLY A 658 -15.44 6.96 2.12
C GLY A 658 -15.53 6.22 3.44
N LEU A 659 -15.83 4.91 3.38
CA LEU A 659 -15.87 4.03 4.55
C LEU A 659 -14.53 3.97 5.26
N ARG A 660 -13.45 3.77 4.50
CA ARG A 660 -12.08 3.68 5.00
C ARG A 660 -11.63 4.97 5.66
N ALA A 661 -11.80 6.11 4.99
CA ALA A 661 -11.49 7.43 5.53
C ALA A 661 -12.33 7.75 6.78
N THR A 662 -13.60 7.37 6.79
CA THR A 662 -14.47 7.53 7.97
C THR A 662 -13.99 6.68 9.14
N ARG A 663 -13.65 5.41 8.90
CA ARG A 663 -13.15 4.51 9.93
C ARG A 663 -11.82 4.98 10.51
N ASP A 664 -10.89 5.38 9.65
CA ASP A 664 -9.60 5.98 10.03
C ASP A 664 -9.82 7.25 10.86
N GLY A 665 -10.75 8.13 10.44
CA GLY A 665 -11.17 9.31 11.18
C GLY A 665 -11.72 8.99 12.58
N VAL A 666 -12.60 8.00 12.70
CA VAL A 666 -13.14 7.54 14.00
C VAL A 666 -12.03 7.00 14.91
N LYS A 667 -11.08 6.23 14.35
CA LYS A 667 -9.91 5.74 15.09
C LYS A 667 -9.05 6.90 15.61
N PHE A 668 -8.81 7.89 14.76
CA PHE A 668 -7.91 9.01 15.06
C PHE A 668 -8.51 10.04 16.03
N PHE A 669 -9.77 10.41 15.84
CA PHE A 669 -10.41 11.50 16.60
C PHE A 669 -11.23 11.02 17.80
N GLY A 670 -11.78 9.80 17.75
CA GLY A 670 -12.66 9.27 18.80
C GLY A 670 -12.12 8.00 19.45
N ASN A 671 -10.81 7.73 19.37
CA ASN A 671 -10.18 6.51 19.92
C ASN A 671 -10.88 5.21 19.49
N GLY A 672 -11.43 5.20 18.26
CA GLY A 672 -12.17 4.06 17.71
C GLY A 672 -13.65 4.02 18.07
N LYS A 673 -14.19 5.00 18.79
CA LYS A 673 -15.61 5.12 19.16
C LYS A 673 -16.26 6.30 18.44
N PRO A 674 -17.34 6.08 17.67
CA PRO A 674 -18.01 7.14 16.91
C PRO A 674 -18.51 8.31 17.76
N HIS A 675 -19.05 8.03 18.95
CA HIS A 675 -19.64 9.06 19.82
C HIS A 675 -18.59 9.94 20.53
N GLU A 676 -17.32 9.50 20.58
CA GLU A 676 -16.21 10.30 21.12
C GLU A 676 -15.60 11.22 20.05
N VAL A 677 -16.00 11.11 18.78
CA VAL A 677 -15.52 11.99 17.71
C VAL A 677 -16.08 13.40 17.90
N PRO A 678 -15.24 14.43 18.00
CA PRO A 678 -15.70 15.81 18.09
C PRO A 678 -16.37 16.26 16.78
N ILE A 679 -17.63 16.70 16.88
CA ILE A 679 -18.38 17.18 15.72
C ILE A 679 -18.17 18.68 15.55
N THR A 680 -17.27 19.03 14.65
CA THR A 680 -16.99 20.43 14.29
C THR A 680 -18.01 20.97 13.31
N LYS A 681 -18.11 22.31 13.21
CA LYS A 681 -18.96 22.96 12.20
C LYS A 681 -18.59 22.53 10.78
N ALA A 682 -17.30 22.44 10.48
CA ALA A 682 -16.79 21.98 9.20
C ALA A 682 -17.21 20.53 8.86
N LEU A 683 -17.36 19.65 9.85
CA LEU A 683 -17.89 18.30 9.63
C LEU A 683 -19.37 18.34 9.27
N LEU A 684 -20.17 19.12 10.01
CA LEU A 684 -21.60 19.29 9.73
C LEU A 684 -21.85 19.84 8.33
N ASP A 685 -21.11 20.88 7.95
CA ASP A 685 -21.21 21.47 6.62
C ASP A 685 -20.78 20.44 5.56
N CYS A 686 -19.77 19.61 5.84
CA CYS A 686 -19.39 18.55 4.91
C CYS A 686 -20.50 17.51 4.69
N VAL A 687 -21.19 17.11 5.77
CA VAL A 687 -22.30 16.16 5.73
C VAL A 687 -23.50 16.72 4.97
N ARG A 688 -23.82 18.01 5.16
CA ARG A 688 -24.91 18.69 4.44
C ARG A 688 -24.66 18.80 2.95
N ASP A 689 -23.44 19.15 2.57
CA ASP A 689 -23.03 19.29 1.17
C ASP A 689 -22.81 17.94 0.47
N ALA A 690 -22.87 16.82 1.20
CA ALA A 690 -22.55 15.49 0.69
C ALA A 690 -23.41 15.10 -0.53
N HIS A 691 -24.71 15.44 -0.50
CA HIS A 691 -25.61 15.16 -1.63
C HIS A 691 -25.21 15.94 -2.89
N SER A 692 -24.92 17.24 -2.75
CA SER A 692 -24.49 18.08 -3.87
C SER A 692 -23.18 17.56 -4.50
N ARG A 693 -22.19 17.22 -3.66
CA ARG A 693 -20.93 16.62 -4.12
C ARG A 693 -21.14 15.30 -4.84
N TYR A 694 -22.03 14.45 -4.32
CA TYR A 694 -22.38 13.18 -4.96
C TYR A 694 -23.04 13.37 -6.33
N CYS A 695 -23.94 14.34 -6.48
CA CYS A 695 -24.53 14.66 -7.79
C CYS A 695 -23.47 15.09 -8.81
N ILE A 696 -22.53 15.95 -8.40
CA ILE A 696 -21.42 16.39 -9.27
C ILE A 696 -20.53 15.21 -9.69
N ASP A 697 -20.18 14.32 -8.76
CA ASP A 697 -19.39 13.12 -9.05
C ASP A 697 -20.13 12.15 -10.00
N LEU A 698 -21.44 12.00 -9.83
CA LEU A 698 -22.26 11.20 -10.75
C LEU A 698 -22.27 11.77 -12.18
N GLU A 699 -22.46 13.08 -12.33
CA GLU A 699 -22.44 13.75 -13.64
C GLU A 699 -21.09 13.57 -14.32
N LYS A 700 -19.99 13.73 -13.56
CA LYS A 700 -18.63 13.53 -14.07
C LYS A 700 -18.44 12.09 -14.57
N ARG A 701 -18.85 11.09 -13.79
CA ARG A 701 -18.74 9.67 -14.20
C ARG A 701 -19.57 9.35 -15.42
N GLN A 702 -20.76 9.94 -15.55
CA GLN A 702 -21.58 9.76 -16.74
C GLN A 702 -20.90 10.33 -17.98
N GLN A 703 -20.28 11.51 -17.87
CA GLN A 703 -19.50 12.11 -18.96
C GLN A 703 -18.27 11.26 -19.34
N GLU A 704 -17.53 10.75 -18.35
CA GLU A 704 -16.38 9.86 -18.56
C GLU A 704 -16.81 8.55 -19.27
N LEU A 705 -17.91 7.93 -18.83
CA LEU A 705 -18.46 6.73 -19.47
C LEU A 705 -18.91 6.98 -20.91
N LEU A 706 -19.51 8.13 -21.20
CA LEU A 706 -19.89 8.51 -22.56
C LEU A 706 -18.67 8.72 -23.45
N THR A 707 -17.63 9.37 -22.91
CA THR A 707 -16.36 9.61 -23.62
C THR A 707 -15.66 8.29 -23.95
N ASN A 708 -15.54 7.39 -22.96
CA ASN A 708 -14.92 6.07 -23.16
C ASN A 708 -15.71 5.19 -24.14
N LYS A 709 -17.05 5.24 -24.10
CA LYS A 709 -17.87 4.51 -25.09
C LYS A 709 -17.64 5.03 -26.50
N ASN A 710 -17.40 6.32 -26.67
CA ASN A 710 -17.13 6.91 -27.98
C ASN A 710 -15.71 6.55 -28.46
N SER A 711 -14.70 6.60 -27.58
CA SER A 711 -13.32 6.21 -27.94
C SER A 711 -13.23 4.74 -28.35
N ILE A 712 -13.87 3.83 -27.61
CA ILE A 712 -13.89 2.39 -27.94
C ILE A 712 -14.56 2.16 -29.31
N LYS A 713 -15.65 2.89 -29.61
CA LYS A 713 -16.31 2.79 -30.92
C LYS A 713 -15.40 3.26 -32.06
N GLU A 714 -14.62 4.32 -31.83
CA GLU A 714 -13.65 4.83 -32.82
C GLU A 714 -12.48 3.87 -33.01
N GLU A 715 -11.90 3.33 -31.93
CA GLU A 715 -10.84 2.31 -31.98
C GLU A 715 -11.31 1.05 -32.71
N THR A 716 -12.46 0.48 -32.34
CA THR A 716 -13.02 -0.71 -32.99
C THR A 716 -13.24 -0.49 -34.50
N LYS A 717 -13.67 0.71 -34.88
CA LYS A 717 -13.87 1.07 -36.30
C LYS A 717 -12.53 1.19 -37.03
N ASN A 718 -11.49 1.71 -36.38
CA ASN A 718 -10.15 1.79 -36.95
C ASN A 718 -9.52 0.41 -37.09
N ASP A 719 -9.64 -0.46 -36.08
CA ASP A 719 -9.13 -1.84 -36.12
C ASP A 719 -9.77 -2.63 -37.26
N PHE A 720 -11.09 -2.53 -37.43
CA PHE A 720 -11.79 -3.14 -38.56
C PHE A 720 -11.30 -2.63 -39.92
N LEU A 721 -10.97 -1.33 -40.03
CA LEU A 721 -10.41 -0.77 -41.26
C LEU A 721 -8.98 -1.25 -41.53
N ILE A 722 -8.17 -1.47 -40.48
CA ILE A 722 -6.81 -2.00 -40.57
C ILE A 722 -6.84 -3.47 -40.99
N GLU A 723 -7.69 -4.29 -40.38
CA GLU A 723 -7.87 -5.71 -40.74
C GLU A 723 -8.27 -5.85 -42.20
N LYS A 724 -9.33 -5.13 -42.62
CA LYS A 724 -9.78 -5.12 -44.02
C LYS A 724 -8.70 -4.61 -44.98
N GLN A 725 -7.85 -3.68 -44.55
CA GLN A 725 -6.74 -3.20 -45.36
C GLN A 725 -5.66 -4.28 -45.55
N ASN A 726 -5.35 -5.04 -44.50
CA ASN A 726 -4.38 -6.14 -44.57
C ASN A 726 -4.89 -7.25 -45.49
N ASP A 727 -6.16 -7.65 -45.39
CA ASP A 727 -6.78 -8.66 -46.28
C ASP A 727 -6.65 -8.26 -47.76
N LEU A 728 -6.92 -6.99 -48.07
CA LEU A 728 -6.81 -6.46 -49.44
C LEU A 728 -5.36 -6.44 -49.94
N TYR A 729 -4.38 -6.16 -49.06
CA TYR A 729 -2.97 -6.26 -49.43
C TYR A 729 -2.55 -7.71 -49.72
N ASP A 730 -2.98 -8.67 -48.90
CA ASP A 730 -2.68 -10.08 -49.11
C ASP A 730 -3.30 -10.59 -50.43
N GLU A 731 -4.55 -10.21 -50.71
CA GLU A 731 -5.20 -10.48 -51.99
C GLU A 731 -4.43 -9.83 -53.16
N GLN A 732 -3.95 -8.60 -52.98
CA GLN A 732 -3.17 -7.90 -54.01
C GLN A 732 -1.84 -8.61 -54.29
N ILE A 733 -1.15 -9.10 -53.26
CA ILE A 733 0.07 -9.90 -53.41
C ILE A 733 -0.22 -11.19 -54.20
N LEU A 734 -1.33 -11.87 -53.90
CA LEU A 734 -1.73 -13.09 -54.61
C LEU A 734 -2.04 -12.81 -56.09
N LEU A 735 -2.75 -11.73 -56.39
CA LEU A 735 -3.06 -11.32 -57.77
C LEU A 735 -1.79 -11.01 -58.57
N HIS A 736 -0.78 -10.36 -57.97
CA HIS A 736 0.49 -10.09 -58.65
C HIS A 736 1.31 -11.38 -58.90
N LYS A 737 1.26 -12.35 -57.97
CA LYS A 737 1.82 -13.69 -58.20
C LYS A 737 1.12 -14.38 -59.38
N ASN A 738 -0.21 -14.29 -59.44
CA ASN A 738 -0.99 -14.84 -60.55
C ASN A 738 -0.64 -14.18 -61.89
N LEU A 739 -0.44 -12.85 -61.93
CA LEU A 739 0.04 -12.17 -63.14
C LEU A 739 1.37 -12.73 -63.62
N THR A 740 2.31 -12.97 -62.69
CA THR A 740 3.62 -13.54 -63.03
C THR A 740 3.47 -14.94 -63.65
N THR A 741 2.58 -15.77 -63.11
CA THR A 741 2.29 -17.11 -63.64
C THR A 741 1.61 -17.05 -65.01
N ILE A 742 0.65 -16.12 -65.19
CA ILE A 742 -0.05 -15.90 -66.46
C ILE A 742 0.95 -15.44 -67.53
N GLN A 743 1.87 -14.53 -67.18
CA GLN A 743 2.91 -14.06 -68.09
C GLN A 743 3.79 -15.21 -68.56
N LYS A 744 4.28 -16.05 -67.64
CA LYS A 744 5.05 -17.25 -68.00
C LYS A 744 4.30 -18.19 -68.94
N MET A 745 2.99 -18.36 -68.74
CA MET A 745 2.14 -19.19 -69.60
C MET A 745 1.99 -18.59 -71.01
N ILE A 746 1.89 -17.26 -71.11
CA ILE A 746 1.87 -16.54 -72.40
C ILE A 746 3.23 -16.63 -73.10
N ASP A 747 4.33 -16.44 -72.35
CA ASP A 747 5.69 -16.54 -72.87
C ASP A 747 5.98 -17.95 -73.39
N GLU A 748 5.59 -18.98 -72.63
CA GLU A 748 5.70 -20.40 -73.03
C GLU A 748 4.87 -20.66 -74.30
N GLY A 749 3.63 -20.20 -74.35
CA GLY A 749 2.79 -20.30 -75.55
C GLY A 749 3.42 -19.61 -76.76
N THR A 750 4.08 -18.47 -76.56
CA THR A 750 4.76 -17.70 -77.62
C THR A 750 6.01 -18.41 -78.12
N GLU A 751 6.79 -19.01 -77.22
CA GLU A 751 7.97 -19.80 -77.57
C GLU A 751 7.58 -21.06 -78.36
N ARG A 752 6.56 -21.79 -77.90
CA ARG A 752 6.01 -22.96 -78.58
C ARG A 752 5.48 -22.61 -79.96
N LEU A 753 4.73 -21.51 -80.08
CA LEU A 753 4.24 -21.00 -81.37
C LEU A 753 5.38 -20.72 -82.34
N THR A 754 6.43 -20.05 -81.87
CA THR A 754 7.61 -19.70 -82.70
C THR A 754 8.31 -20.95 -83.24
N LYS A 755 8.49 -21.97 -82.39
CA LYS A 755 9.08 -23.26 -82.79
C LYS A 755 8.17 -24.06 -83.74
N ALA A 756 6.86 -24.07 -83.50
CA ALA A 756 5.91 -24.77 -84.34
C ALA A 756 5.82 -24.17 -85.75
N ILE A 757 5.93 -22.83 -85.87
CA ILE A 757 6.00 -22.13 -87.16
C ILE A 757 7.25 -22.52 -87.96
N SER A 758 8.42 -22.62 -87.33
CA SER A 758 9.66 -22.99 -88.05
C SER A 758 9.67 -24.45 -88.52
N LEU A 759 8.96 -25.33 -87.80
CA LEU A 759 8.83 -26.76 -88.13
C LEU A 759 7.61 -27.10 -89.01
N LYS A 760 6.74 -26.12 -89.32
CA LYS A 760 5.47 -26.30 -90.05
C LYS A 760 4.50 -27.31 -89.39
N ASP A 761 4.51 -27.39 -88.06
CA ASP A 761 3.59 -28.23 -87.29
C ASP A 761 2.28 -27.48 -86.99
N PHE A 762 1.30 -27.64 -87.87
CA PHE A 762 0.01 -26.92 -87.79
C PHE A 762 -0.79 -27.25 -86.52
N LYS A 763 -0.63 -28.45 -85.95
CA LYS A 763 -1.38 -28.87 -84.74
C LYS A 763 -0.84 -28.18 -83.49
N GLU A 764 0.48 -28.03 -83.39
CA GLU A 764 1.11 -27.33 -82.26
C GLU A 764 0.92 -25.81 -82.37
N ILE A 765 0.81 -25.25 -83.59
CA ILE A 765 0.43 -23.84 -83.82
C ILE A 765 -0.95 -23.54 -83.21
N GLU A 766 -1.97 -24.35 -83.53
CA GLU A 766 -3.33 -24.17 -83.01
C GLU A 766 -3.36 -24.28 -81.47
N THR A 767 -2.66 -25.27 -80.91
CA THR A 767 -2.57 -25.48 -79.46
C THR A 767 -1.88 -24.31 -78.76
N SER A 768 -0.82 -23.76 -79.35
CA SER A 768 -0.08 -22.61 -78.81
C SER A 768 -0.92 -21.32 -78.84
N LEU A 769 -1.68 -21.09 -79.91
CA LEU A 769 -2.60 -19.95 -80.01
C LEU A 769 -3.71 -20.01 -78.96
N LEU A 770 -4.30 -21.19 -78.72
CA LEU A 770 -5.30 -21.39 -77.66
C LEU A 770 -4.72 -21.13 -76.26
N LEU A 771 -3.46 -21.51 -76.02
CA LEU A 771 -2.77 -21.26 -74.75
C LEU A 771 -2.54 -19.75 -74.52
N ILE A 772 -2.12 -19.03 -75.55
CA ILE A 772 -1.94 -17.57 -75.53
C ILE A 772 -3.30 -16.87 -75.32
N GLU A 773 -4.34 -17.27 -76.04
CA GLU A 773 -5.69 -16.71 -75.90
C GLU A 773 -6.24 -16.93 -74.48
N GLY A 774 -6.09 -18.14 -73.94
CA GLY A 774 -6.45 -18.46 -72.56
C GLY A 774 -5.66 -17.63 -71.54
N GLY A 775 -4.37 -17.37 -71.80
CA GLY A 775 -3.53 -16.48 -71.00
C GLY A 775 -3.99 -15.03 -71.03
N ASN A 776 -4.25 -14.48 -72.21
CA ASN A 776 -4.73 -13.10 -72.37
C ASN A 776 -6.10 -12.89 -71.71
N LYS A 777 -7.00 -13.87 -71.76
CA LYS A 777 -8.30 -13.80 -71.07
C LYS A 777 -8.14 -13.79 -69.54
N LYS A 778 -7.25 -14.63 -69.00
CA LYS A 778 -6.91 -14.64 -67.56
C LYS A 778 -6.20 -13.34 -67.14
N LEU A 779 -5.35 -12.77 -67.99
CA LEU A 779 -4.67 -11.51 -67.77
C LEU A 779 -5.66 -10.35 -67.62
N ALA A 780 -6.61 -10.22 -68.56
CA ALA A 780 -7.64 -9.19 -68.52
C ALA A 780 -8.51 -9.27 -67.26
N THR A 781 -8.89 -10.50 -66.88
CA THR A 781 -9.66 -10.76 -65.66
C THR A 781 -8.86 -10.35 -64.41
N THR A 782 -7.63 -10.83 -64.29
CA THR A 782 -6.75 -10.56 -63.13
C THR A 782 -6.45 -9.06 -62.97
N ASN A 783 -6.18 -8.35 -64.06
CA ASN A 783 -5.98 -6.90 -64.05
C ASN A 783 -7.22 -6.14 -63.56
N THR A 784 -8.42 -6.59 -63.93
CA THR A 784 -9.67 -6.00 -63.44
C THR A 784 -9.81 -6.14 -61.93
N HIS A 785 -9.47 -7.30 -61.38
CA HIS A 785 -9.45 -7.54 -59.93
C HIS A 785 -8.42 -6.64 -59.21
N ILE A 786 -7.22 -6.46 -59.78
CA ILE A 786 -6.19 -5.57 -59.21
C ILE A 786 -6.68 -4.11 -59.15
N VAL A 787 -7.32 -3.62 -60.22
CA VAL A 787 -7.87 -2.26 -60.25
C VAL A 787 -8.99 -2.11 -59.21
N CYS A 788 -9.88 -3.10 -59.10
CA CYS A 788 -10.94 -3.10 -58.10
C CYS A 788 -10.37 -3.04 -56.67
N ASN A 789 -9.42 -3.92 -56.35
CA ASN A 789 -8.79 -4.01 -55.04
C ASN A 789 -8.03 -2.69 -54.70
N THR A 790 -7.28 -2.14 -55.66
CA THR A 790 -6.58 -0.85 -55.51
C THR A 790 -7.55 0.31 -55.21
N ASN A 791 -8.72 0.32 -55.85
CA ASN A 791 -9.75 1.32 -55.58
C ASN A 791 -10.33 1.17 -54.16
N GLN A 792 -10.53 -0.05 -53.68
CA GLN A 792 -10.98 -0.30 -52.30
C GLN A 792 -9.94 0.15 -51.26
N LEU A 793 -8.66 -0.15 -51.47
CA LEU A 793 -7.56 0.34 -50.62
C LEU A 793 -7.52 1.87 -50.54
N ASN A 794 -7.71 2.55 -51.67
CA ASN A 794 -7.76 4.01 -51.71
C ASN A 794 -8.98 4.58 -50.96
N GLN A 795 -10.13 3.91 -51.00
CA GLN A 795 -11.29 4.31 -50.21
C GLN A 795 -11.06 4.14 -48.70
N ILE A 796 -10.42 3.05 -48.28
CA ILE A 796 -10.07 2.82 -46.87
C ILE A 796 -9.09 3.90 -46.37
N ARG A 797 -8.04 4.20 -47.15
CA ARG A 797 -7.08 5.28 -46.84
C ARG A 797 -7.75 6.65 -46.72
N LYS A 798 -8.78 6.94 -47.52
CA LYS A 798 -9.58 8.18 -47.39
C LYS A 798 -10.43 8.20 -46.12
N LYS A 799 -10.94 7.04 -45.68
CA LYS A 799 -11.71 6.91 -44.43
C LYS A 799 -10.84 7.00 -43.18
N GLN A 800 -9.57 6.60 -43.24
CA GLN A 800 -8.60 6.73 -42.14
C GLN A 800 -8.05 8.17 -41.98
N LYS A 801 -8.13 9.01 -43.02
CA LYS A 801 -7.67 10.41 -43.00
C LYS A 801 -8.73 11.42 -42.54
N LYS A 802 -9.97 10.99 -42.34
CA LYS A 802 -11.08 11.78 -41.82
C LYS A 802 -11.34 11.38 -40.38
#